data_AF-A0A074WWL0-F1
#
_entry.id   AF-A0A074WWL0-F1
#
_cell.length_a   1.000
_cell.length_b   1.000
_cell.length_c   1.000
_cell.angle_alpha   90.00
_cell.angle_beta   90.00
_cell.angle_gamma   90.00
#
_symmetry.space_group_name_H-M   'P 1'
#
loop_
_entity.id
_entity.type
_entity.pdbx_description
1 polymer ?
#
loop_
_entity_poly.entity_id
_entity_poly.type
_entity_poly.pdbx_seq_one_letter_code
_entity_poly.pdbx_strand_id
1 'polypeptide(L)'
;MSFSIKVPCSSANIGPGFDVIGLALSVWLELRVTVDSSKKSSEHQSNCKITYEGLGKESVDLVADRNLITQTALYVLRCHNQHAFPSETHVHIINPIPLGRGLGSSGAAVVAGVMLGSEVGGLNLTKDRMLDFCLMIERHPDNVAAALFGGFVGSYLKDLDPEDMKRKEIPLSEVLPAPAGGVDTGLTPPIPPINIGKHIKFNWAPEIKCIAIIPDFEVSTAKARSVLPTEYPKADVISNLQRIALLTTALGQSPPNADMIYDGMQDKIHQPYRKTLIPGLTEILKSVTPTSQPGLLGICLSGAGPTILALATHNFEQIAHHLLGEFKKENINCEWKLLEPAYDGAVCTRDVEKPKAMTYADAGVSIDAGNDLVVAIKKAVKSTRRPGADAEIGGFGGALDLQAAGYDEAPIMIQAIDGIGTKLKVAFAMDKFDTVGIDLVAMNVNDLVVQGAEPLTFLDYYACSKLEIKEAVSFIEGVAAGCRESGCALVGGETAEMPGMYQGNEFDAGGCATGALRRGRTILPDIASMVEGDILLGLASDGVHSNGFSLVRKVVERQGLSYHDKAPWAPNTTVGASLLTPTRIYVKPLLKAVEKDLLKGMAHITGGGLYDNIPRMLPKTLAAEVDVSAWSVPPVLKWLKEAGNVESREFARTWNTGLGMVIVVSKENAAEAKKVLEEAGERVSVIGRLFTRGEDEVVLKNLEAWN
;
A
#
# COMPACT_ATOMS: atom_id res chain seq x y z
N MET A 1 -12.99 14.12 -27.76
CA MET A 1 -12.84 13.63 -26.37
C MET A 1 -13.99 12.68 -26.09
N SER A 2 -13.75 11.57 -25.39
CA SER A 2 -14.82 10.68 -24.92
C SER A 2 -14.52 10.23 -23.50
N PHE A 3 -15.55 10.09 -22.68
CA PHE A 3 -15.44 9.68 -21.28
C PHE A 3 -16.78 9.18 -20.75
N SER A 4 -16.75 8.51 -19.61
CA SER A 4 -17.93 8.06 -18.88
C SER A 4 -17.91 8.53 -17.43
N ILE A 5 -19.06 8.85 -16.89
CA ILE A 5 -19.25 9.17 -15.47
C ILE A 5 -20.18 8.12 -14.88
N LYS A 6 -19.81 7.51 -13.75
CA LYS A 6 -20.69 6.61 -12.98
C LYS A 6 -20.93 7.18 -11.60
N VAL A 7 -22.21 7.27 -11.23
CA VAL A 7 -22.64 7.78 -9.92
C VAL A 7 -23.55 6.74 -9.27
N PRO A 8 -23.22 6.20 -8.09
CA PRO A 8 -24.08 5.26 -7.40
C PRO A 8 -25.35 5.95 -6.91
N CYS A 9 -26.42 5.18 -6.79
CA CYS A 9 -27.62 5.60 -6.10
C CYS A 9 -27.33 5.73 -4.60
N SER A 10 -28.19 6.46 -3.88
CA SER A 10 -28.02 6.66 -2.44
C SER A 10 -29.32 6.34 -1.70
N SER A 11 -29.18 5.71 -0.55
CA SER A 11 -30.21 5.71 0.48
C SER A 11 -29.81 6.69 1.56
N ALA A 12 -30.69 7.60 1.92
CA ALA A 12 -30.41 8.62 2.92
C ALA A 12 -31.46 8.63 4.03
N ASN A 13 -31.26 9.43 5.08
CA ASN A 13 -32.10 9.39 6.27
C ASN A 13 -32.17 8.00 6.92
N ILE A 14 -31.04 7.26 6.93
CA ILE A 14 -30.99 5.88 7.45
C ILE A 14 -31.32 5.89 8.95
N GLY A 15 -32.45 5.28 9.30
CA GLY A 15 -32.98 5.27 10.66
C GLY A 15 -33.05 6.70 11.24
N PRO A 16 -32.40 6.99 12.39
CA PRO A 16 -32.41 8.32 13.01
C PRO A 16 -31.57 9.37 12.26
N GLY A 17 -30.88 9.00 11.18
CA GLY A 17 -29.88 9.82 10.49
C GLY A 17 -30.43 10.92 9.57
N PHE A 18 -31.50 11.61 9.97
CA PHE A 18 -32.20 12.61 9.15
C PHE A 18 -31.28 13.74 8.66
N ASP A 19 -31.24 13.98 7.33
CA ASP A 19 -30.39 14.96 6.62
C ASP A 19 -28.87 14.87 6.92
N VAL A 20 -28.41 13.78 7.56
CA VAL A 20 -27.01 13.60 7.99
C VAL A 20 -26.39 12.34 7.41
N ILE A 21 -27.10 11.21 7.49
CA ILE A 21 -26.56 9.88 7.18
C ILE A 21 -27.06 9.41 5.83
N GLY A 22 -26.13 9.04 4.96
CA GLY A 22 -26.38 8.42 3.67
C GLY A 22 -25.51 7.20 3.42
N LEU A 23 -25.98 6.33 2.52
CA LEU A 23 -25.29 5.13 2.06
C LEU A 23 -25.36 5.06 0.54
N ALA A 24 -24.20 4.99 -0.10
CA ALA A 24 -24.12 4.72 -1.52
C ALA A 24 -24.36 3.24 -1.78
N LEU A 25 -25.18 2.90 -2.77
CA LEU A 25 -25.59 1.53 -3.06
C LEU A 25 -25.26 1.13 -4.51
N SER A 26 -25.12 -0.18 -4.73
CA SER A 26 -24.66 -0.81 -5.98
C SER A 26 -25.67 -0.77 -7.14
N VAL A 27 -26.18 0.42 -7.48
CA VAL A 27 -26.94 0.73 -8.71
C VAL A 27 -26.43 2.06 -9.23
N TRP A 28 -26.02 2.14 -10.49
CA TRP A 28 -25.30 3.32 -10.99
C TRP A 28 -26.06 4.03 -12.10
N LEU A 29 -26.16 5.35 -11.98
CA LEU A 29 -26.40 6.26 -13.09
C LEU A 29 -25.09 6.38 -13.89
N GLU A 30 -25.13 6.08 -15.19
CA GLU A 30 -23.99 6.19 -16.09
C GLU A 30 -24.24 7.27 -17.15
N LEU A 31 -23.27 8.14 -17.35
CA LEU A 31 -23.19 9.05 -18.50
C LEU A 31 -22.10 8.55 -19.42
N ARG A 32 -22.37 8.43 -20.72
CA ARG A 32 -21.36 8.30 -21.77
C ARG A 32 -21.34 9.59 -22.55
N VAL A 33 -20.19 10.23 -22.60
CA VAL A 33 -20.05 11.59 -23.11
C VAL A 33 -19.04 11.59 -24.23
N THR A 34 -19.43 12.11 -25.39
CA THR A 34 -18.52 12.39 -26.50
C THR A 34 -18.53 13.88 -26.81
N VAL A 35 -17.37 14.44 -27.15
CA VAL A 35 -17.20 15.82 -27.60
C VAL A 35 -16.41 15.79 -28.91
N ASP A 36 -17.04 16.20 -30.00
CA ASP A 36 -16.42 16.27 -31.32
C ASP A 36 -15.79 17.65 -31.57
N SER A 37 -14.52 17.78 -31.18
CA SER A 37 -13.74 19.01 -31.36
C SER A 37 -13.43 19.36 -32.82
N SER A 38 -13.75 18.49 -33.79
CA SER A 38 -13.56 18.79 -35.22
C SER A 38 -14.66 19.72 -35.77
N LYS A 39 -15.83 19.75 -35.12
CA LYS A 39 -16.97 20.58 -35.52
C LYS A 39 -16.94 21.91 -34.78
N LYS A 40 -16.96 23.01 -35.53
CA LYS A 40 -16.92 24.39 -35.00
C LYS A 40 -18.31 24.94 -34.62
N SER A 41 -19.38 24.23 -34.94
CA SER A 41 -20.77 24.59 -34.67
C SER A 41 -21.59 23.33 -34.41
N SER A 42 -22.63 23.42 -33.59
CA SER A 42 -23.60 22.34 -33.37
C SER A 42 -24.99 22.81 -33.81
N GLU A 43 -25.79 21.87 -34.32
CA GLU A 43 -27.23 22.10 -34.60
C GLU A 43 -28.08 21.92 -33.35
N HIS A 44 -27.48 21.44 -32.25
CA HIS A 44 -28.14 21.19 -30.97
C HIS A 44 -28.03 22.41 -30.06
N GLN A 45 -29.13 22.71 -29.37
CA GLN A 45 -29.20 23.79 -28.39
C GLN A 45 -28.14 23.62 -27.30
N SER A 46 -27.47 24.72 -26.92
CA SER A 46 -26.34 24.72 -25.98
C SER A 46 -25.18 23.79 -26.37
N ASN A 47 -25.06 23.43 -27.66
CA ASN A 47 -24.11 22.47 -28.23
C ASN A 47 -24.22 21.02 -27.70
N CYS A 48 -25.35 20.65 -27.08
CA CYS A 48 -25.47 19.37 -26.38
C CYS A 48 -26.67 18.54 -26.88
N LYS A 49 -26.39 17.34 -27.40
CA LYS A 49 -27.38 16.30 -27.69
C LYS A 49 -27.55 15.39 -26.48
N ILE A 50 -28.80 15.10 -26.11
CA ILE A 50 -29.11 14.12 -25.05
C ILE A 50 -29.78 12.89 -25.65
N THR A 51 -29.39 11.72 -25.17
CA THR A 51 -30.09 10.46 -25.42
C THR A 51 -30.23 9.72 -24.10
N TYR A 52 -31.30 8.95 -23.92
CA TYR A 52 -31.63 8.33 -22.64
C TYR A 52 -32.03 6.86 -22.78
N GLU A 53 -31.51 6.04 -21.88
CA GLU A 53 -31.84 4.63 -21.67
C GLU A 53 -32.11 4.39 -20.17
N GLY A 54 -33.08 3.52 -19.86
CA GLY A 54 -33.41 3.15 -18.47
C GLY A 54 -34.81 3.57 -18.04
N LEU A 55 -35.02 3.61 -16.72
CA LEU A 55 -36.32 3.89 -16.11
C LEU A 55 -36.72 5.35 -16.35
N GLY A 56 -37.99 5.59 -16.67
CA GLY A 56 -38.52 6.93 -16.92
C GLY A 56 -38.18 7.53 -18.30
N LYS A 57 -37.72 6.73 -19.27
CA LYS A 57 -37.36 7.20 -20.62
C LYS A 57 -38.43 8.09 -21.29
N GLU A 58 -39.70 7.83 -21.03
CA GLU A 58 -40.83 8.58 -21.62
C GLU A 58 -41.09 9.94 -20.94
N SER A 59 -40.60 10.14 -19.72
CA SER A 59 -40.84 11.36 -18.92
C SER A 59 -39.63 12.28 -18.81
N VAL A 60 -38.46 11.88 -19.32
CA VAL A 60 -37.22 12.67 -19.25
C VAL A 60 -37.12 13.62 -20.44
N ASP A 61 -36.91 14.91 -20.15
CA ASP A 61 -36.65 15.92 -21.17
C ASP A 61 -35.25 15.69 -21.79
N LEU A 62 -35.17 15.75 -23.13
CA LEU A 62 -33.94 15.56 -23.90
C LEU A 62 -33.33 16.89 -24.38
N VAL A 63 -33.90 18.02 -23.95
CA VAL A 63 -33.36 19.35 -24.18
C VAL A 63 -32.40 19.73 -23.06
N ALA A 64 -31.20 20.18 -23.42
CA ALA A 64 -30.09 20.39 -22.48
C ALA A 64 -30.35 21.42 -21.38
N ASP A 65 -31.19 22.43 -21.65
CA ASP A 65 -31.59 23.43 -20.65
C ASP A 65 -32.82 23.04 -19.84
N ARG A 66 -33.33 21.80 -19.97
CA ARG A 66 -34.48 21.24 -19.24
C ARG A 66 -34.16 19.95 -18.49
N ASN A 67 -33.14 19.22 -18.91
CA ASN A 67 -32.68 18.02 -18.25
C ASN A 67 -31.78 18.37 -17.04
N LEU A 68 -32.13 17.88 -15.85
CA LEU A 68 -31.44 18.22 -14.59
C LEU A 68 -29.93 18.01 -14.63
N ILE A 69 -29.44 16.93 -15.27
CA ILE A 69 -28.01 16.61 -15.34
C ILE A 69 -27.28 17.70 -16.14
N THR A 70 -27.78 18.01 -17.33
CA THR A 70 -27.18 19.00 -18.22
C THR A 70 -27.42 20.44 -17.77
N GLN A 71 -28.55 20.74 -17.11
CA GLN A 71 -28.79 22.02 -16.44
C GLN A 71 -27.76 22.26 -15.33
N THR A 72 -27.49 21.23 -14.53
CA THR A 72 -26.47 21.29 -13.47
C THR A 72 -25.08 21.48 -14.07
N ALA A 73 -24.74 20.78 -15.15
CA ALA A 73 -23.48 20.98 -15.86
C ALA A 73 -23.35 22.41 -16.42
N LEU A 74 -24.40 22.94 -17.05
CA LEU A 74 -24.44 24.32 -17.55
C LEU A 74 -24.28 25.34 -16.41
N TYR A 75 -24.87 25.10 -15.24
CA TYR A 75 -24.66 25.93 -14.07
C TYR A 75 -23.19 25.96 -13.64
N VAL A 76 -22.53 24.79 -13.56
CA VAL A 76 -21.09 24.70 -13.23
C VAL A 76 -20.24 25.43 -14.27
N LEU A 77 -20.52 25.24 -15.57
CA LEU A 77 -19.81 25.91 -16.67
C LEU A 77 -19.98 27.45 -16.58
N ARG A 78 -21.21 27.94 -16.39
CA ARG A 78 -21.50 29.37 -16.33
C ARG A 78 -20.87 30.06 -15.12
N CYS A 79 -20.76 29.38 -13.98
CA CYS A 79 -19.97 29.84 -12.83
C CYS A 79 -18.48 30.03 -13.16
N HIS A 80 -17.99 29.46 -14.26
CA HIS A 80 -16.63 29.59 -14.77
C HIS A 80 -16.56 30.33 -16.12
N ASN A 81 -17.55 31.19 -16.42
CA ASN A 81 -17.65 31.96 -17.66
C ASN A 81 -17.66 31.11 -18.95
N GLN A 82 -18.12 29.86 -18.86
CA GLN A 82 -18.38 28.99 -20.01
C GLN A 82 -19.90 28.85 -20.17
N HIS A 83 -20.47 29.47 -21.21
CA HIS A 83 -21.93 29.67 -21.29
C HIS A 83 -22.70 28.55 -22.00
N ALA A 84 -21.99 27.65 -22.67
CA ALA A 84 -22.55 26.49 -23.36
C ALA A 84 -21.57 25.31 -23.25
N PHE A 85 -22.03 24.11 -23.60
CA PHE A 85 -21.12 22.98 -23.75
C PHE A 85 -20.12 23.23 -24.90
N PRO A 86 -18.96 22.54 -24.90
CA PRO A 86 -18.10 22.48 -26.07
C PRO A 86 -18.89 22.09 -27.32
N SER A 87 -18.49 22.63 -28.47
CA SER A 87 -19.15 22.37 -29.76
C SER A 87 -19.30 20.86 -29.99
N GLU A 88 -20.53 20.42 -30.27
CA GLU A 88 -20.88 19.01 -30.49
C GLU A 88 -20.54 18.07 -29.33
N THR A 89 -21.19 18.33 -28.20
CA THR A 89 -21.24 17.42 -27.06
C THR A 89 -22.45 16.49 -27.18
N HIS A 90 -22.26 15.18 -26.99
CA HIS A 90 -23.34 14.20 -26.88
C HIS A 90 -23.25 13.50 -25.53
N VAL A 91 -24.34 13.60 -24.76
CA VAL A 91 -24.51 12.96 -23.45
C VAL A 91 -25.54 11.84 -23.58
N HIS A 92 -25.08 10.61 -23.47
CA HIS A 92 -25.92 9.42 -23.41
C HIS A 92 -26.09 8.98 -21.95
N ILE A 93 -27.32 9.09 -21.44
CA ILE A 93 -27.68 8.83 -20.05
C ILE A 93 -28.25 7.41 -19.94
N ILE A 94 -27.69 6.60 -19.05
CA ILE A 94 -28.18 5.27 -18.70
C ILE A 94 -28.55 5.30 -17.21
N ASN A 95 -29.84 5.29 -16.89
CA ASN A 95 -30.32 5.44 -15.52
C ASN A 95 -31.23 4.27 -15.09
N PRO A 96 -30.67 3.27 -14.39
CA PRO A 96 -31.43 2.19 -13.77
C PRO A 96 -32.01 2.56 -12.39
N ILE A 97 -31.74 3.76 -11.88
CA ILE A 97 -32.21 4.20 -10.56
C ILE A 97 -33.69 4.59 -10.65
N PRO A 98 -34.58 4.02 -9.83
CA PRO A 98 -36.00 4.38 -9.89
C PRO A 98 -36.25 5.84 -9.48
N LEU A 99 -36.87 6.60 -10.39
CA LEU A 99 -37.20 8.03 -10.19
C LEU A 99 -38.27 8.18 -9.11
N GLY A 100 -38.13 9.18 -8.23
CA GLY A 100 -39.16 9.52 -7.23
C GLY A 100 -39.44 8.46 -6.15
N ARG A 101 -38.66 7.38 -6.09
CA ARG A 101 -38.94 6.21 -5.23
C ARG A 101 -38.10 6.08 -3.95
N GLY A 102 -37.08 6.92 -3.78
CA GLY A 102 -36.31 6.97 -2.52
C GLY A 102 -34.89 6.39 -2.59
N LEU A 103 -34.38 6.06 -3.79
CA LEU A 103 -33.00 5.64 -4.01
C LEU A 103 -32.10 6.76 -4.53
N GLY A 104 -32.35 8.01 -4.12
CA GLY A 104 -31.41 9.11 -4.37
C GLY A 104 -31.18 9.48 -5.84
N SER A 105 -32.13 9.19 -6.74
CA SER A 105 -31.94 9.44 -8.18
C SER A 105 -31.66 10.92 -8.51
N SER A 106 -32.31 11.86 -7.80
CA SER A 106 -32.02 13.30 -7.94
C SER A 106 -30.59 13.63 -7.53
N GLY A 107 -30.14 13.15 -6.36
CA GLY A 107 -28.77 13.37 -5.88
C GLY A 107 -27.72 12.78 -6.81
N ALA A 108 -27.95 11.58 -7.33
CA ALA A 108 -27.08 10.99 -8.34
C ALA A 108 -27.03 11.84 -9.63
N ALA A 109 -28.16 12.35 -10.09
CA ALA A 109 -28.24 13.22 -11.27
C ALA A 109 -27.53 14.57 -11.07
N VAL A 110 -27.66 15.19 -9.89
CA VAL A 110 -26.95 16.43 -9.52
C VAL A 110 -25.45 16.19 -9.49
N VAL A 111 -24.99 15.13 -8.80
CA VAL A 111 -23.56 14.77 -8.76
C VAL A 111 -23.02 14.48 -10.17
N ALA A 112 -23.76 13.72 -10.98
CA ALA A 112 -23.38 13.44 -12.36
C ALA A 112 -23.29 14.72 -13.21
N GLY A 113 -24.22 15.66 -13.02
CA GLY A 113 -24.21 16.95 -13.70
C GLY A 113 -23.04 17.85 -13.30
N VAL A 114 -22.70 17.90 -12.01
CA VAL A 114 -21.53 18.67 -11.53
C VAL A 114 -20.24 18.09 -12.09
N MET A 115 -20.09 16.76 -12.06
CA MET A 115 -18.93 16.08 -12.66
C MET A 115 -18.87 16.29 -14.17
N LEU A 116 -20.01 16.21 -14.87
CA LEU A 116 -20.11 16.48 -16.30
C LEU A 116 -19.63 17.89 -16.63
N GLY A 117 -20.13 18.90 -15.91
CA GLY A 117 -19.70 20.30 -16.09
C GLY A 117 -18.22 20.50 -15.82
N SER A 118 -17.68 19.86 -14.78
CA SER A 118 -16.24 19.90 -14.47
C SER A 118 -15.39 19.30 -15.60
N GLU A 119 -15.78 18.14 -16.13
CA GLU A 119 -15.00 17.42 -17.14
C GLU A 119 -15.09 18.08 -18.52
N VAL A 120 -16.30 18.41 -19.01
CA VAL A 120 -16.45 19.07 -20.32
C VAL A 120 -15.84 20.48 -20.33
N GLY A 121 -15.85 21.16 -19.18
CA GLY A 121 -15.28 22.49 -19.04
C GLY A 121 -13.78 22.53 -18.74
N GLY A 122 -13.14 21.36 -18.51
CA GLY A 122 -11.73 21.28 -18.15
C GLY A 122 -11.39 21.96 -16.81
N LEU A 123 -12.33 21.97 -15.86
CA LEU A 123 -12.28 22.80 -14.65
C LEU A 123 -11.46 22.18 -13.50
N ASN A 124 -11.19 20.88 -13.56
CA ASN A 124 -10.42 20.13 -12.55
C ASN A 124 -10.91 20.36 -11.09
N LEU A 125 -12.23 20.37 -10.87
CA LEU A 125 -12.80 20.58 -9.53
C LEU A 125 -12.46 19.40 -8.60
N THR A 126 -12.12 19.69 -7.35
CA THR A 126 -11.98 18.65 -6.31
C THR A 126 -13.36 18.10 -5.91
N LYS A 127 -13.44 16.87 -5.38
CA LYS A 127 -14.73 16.32 -4.87
C LYS A 127 -15.35 17.22 -3.79
N ASP A 128 -14.56 17.83 -2.91
CA ASP A 128 -15.08 18.80 -1.94
C ASP A 128 -15.68 20.03 -2.62
N ARG A 129 -15.05 20.54 -3.69
CA ARG A 129 -15.63 21.66 -4.43
C ARG A 129 -16.88 21.26 -5.20
N MET A 130 -16.90 20.04 -5.76
CA MET A 130 -18.10 19.47 -6.38
C MET A 130 -19.24 19.34 -5.37
N LEU A 131 -18.96 18.97 -4.12
CA LEU A 131 -19.94 18.93 -3.05
C LEU A 131 -20.57 20.31 -2.84
N ASP A 132 -19.80 21.40 -2.82
CA ASP A 132 -20.36 22.76 -2.69
C ASP A 132 -21.36 23.08 -3.82
N PHE A 133 -21.02 22.71 -5.07
CA PHE A 133 -21.94 22.87 -6.21
C PHE A 133 -23.20 22.00 -6.05
N CYS A 134 -23.04 20.75 -5.62
CA CYS A 134 -24.17 19.88 -5.32
C CYS A 134 -25.08 20.47 -4.24
N LEU A 135 -24.51 21.01 -3.16
CA LEU A 135 -25.25 21.55 -2.01
C LEU A 135 -26.02 22.83 -2.30
N MET A 136 -25.62 23.58 -3.33
CA MET A 136 -26.39 24.72 -3.84
C MET A 136 -27.69 24.30 -4.52
N ILE A 137 -27.71 23.10 -5.11
CA ILE A 137 -28.88 22.55 -5.82
C ILE A 137 -29.70 21.69 -4.86
N GLU A 138 -29.03 20.72 -4.23
CA GLU A 138 -29.58 19.79 -3.26
C GLU A 138 -29.19 20.23 -1.86
N ARG A 139 -30.08 20.97 -1.21
CA ARG A 139 -29.84 21.62 0.09
C ARG A 139 -29.59 20.64 1.25
N HIS A 140 -29.64 19.33 1.01
CA HIS A 140 -29.51 18.26 1.98
C HIS A 140 -28.26 17.44 1.64
N PRO A 141 -27.30 17.31 2.55
CA PRO A 141 -25.99 16.76 2.20
C PRO A 141 -25.97 15.23 2.14
N ASP A 142 -26.91 14.55 2.77
CA ASP A 142 -26.93 13.10 2.97
C ASP A 142 -26.91 12.29 1.67
N ASN A 143 -27.75 12.62 0.68
CA ASN A 143 -27.75 11.92 -0.61
C ASN A 143 -26.51 12.23 -1.44
N VAL A 144 -26.23 13.52 -1.66
CA VAL A 144 -25.15 13.95 -2.57
C VAL A 144 -23.78 13.59 -2.02
N ALA A 145 -23.56 13.63 -0.70
CA ALA A 145 -22.31 13.21 -0.09
C ALA A 145 -22.13 11.69 -0.23
N ALA A 146 -23.17 10.89 0.03
CA ALA A 146 -23.10 9.44 -0.18
C ALA A 146 -22.79 9.10 -1.66
N ALA A 147 -23.55 9.67 -2.60
CA ALA A 147 -23.35 9.44 -4.02
C ALA A 147 -21.95 9.86 -4.51
N LEU A 148 -21.42 10.98 -4.00
CA LEU A 148 -20.13 11.53 -4.42
C LEU A 148 -18.91 10.79 -3.81
N PHE A 149 -18.95 10.46 -2.52
CA PHE A 149 -17.81 9.91 -1.77
C PHE A 149 -17.87 8.38 -1.55
N GLY A 150 -19.04 7.78 -1.64
CA GLY A 150 -19.22 6.33 -1.57
C GLY A 150 -19.21 5.75 -0.15
N GLY A 151 -19.77 4.55 -0.03
CA GLY A 151 -19.94 3.81 1.22
C GLY A 151 -20.95 4.47 2.17
N PHE A 152 -20.77 4.23 3.46
CA PHE A 152 -21.60 4.76 4.54
C PHE A 152 -21.03 6.11 5.03
N VAL A 153 -21.79 7.19 4.85
CA VAL A 153 -21.29 8.57 4.98
C VAL A 153 -22.16 9.36 5.94
N GLY A 154 -21.51 10.08 6.85
CA GLY A 154 -22.12 11.15 7.63
C GLY A 154 -21.74 12.50 7.05
N SER A 155 -22.67 13.44 7.04
CA SER A 155 -22.46 14.77 6.48
C SER A 155 -23.21 15.84 7.26
N TYR A 156 -22.67 17.06 7.27
CA TYR A 156 -23.32 18.21 7.90
C TYR A 156 -22.97 19.50 7.17
N LEU A 157 -23.84 20.50 7.35
CA LEU A 157 -23.67 21.84 6.80
C LEU A 157 -22.95 22.72 7.83
N LYS A 158 -21.98 23.52 7.39
CA LYS A 158 -21.32 24.49 8.25
C LYS A 158 -22.19 25.71 8.49
N ASP A 159 -21.99 26.33 9.66
CA ASP A 159 -22.38 27.72 9.87
C ASP A 159 -21.51 28.60 8.97
N LEU A 160 -22.16 29.34 8.08
CA LEU A 160 -21.51 30.26 7.15
C LEU A 160 -21.62 31.68 7.69
N ASP A 161 -20.72 32.56 7.24
CA ASP A 161 -20.88 33.98 7.52
C ASP A 161 -22.16 34.53 6.85
N PRO A 162 -22.66 35.71 7.26
CA PRO A 162 -23.90 36.26 6.72
C PRO A 162 -23.89 36.49 5.20
N GLU A 163 -22.73 36.67 4.58
CA GLU A 163 -22.62 36.89 3.13
C GLU A 163 -22.76 35.56 2.37
N ASP A 164 -22.11 34.51 2.85
CA ASP A 164 -22.20 33.16 2.28
C ASP A 164 -23.53 32.47 2.59
N MET A 165 -24.15 32.76 3.75
CA MET A 165 -25.53 32.33 4.03
C MET A 165 -26.51 32.88 3.00
N LYS A 166 -26.41 34.18 2.67
CA LYS A 166 -27.27 34.81 1.65
C LYS A 166 -27.12 34.13 0.30
N ARG A 167 -25.91 33.71 -0.08
CA ARG A 167 -25.67 32.97 -1.34
C ARG A 167 -26.32 31.59 -1.33
N LYS A 168 -26.22 30.86 -0.22
CA LYS A 168 -26.81 29.51 -0.08
C LYS A 168 -28.34 29.53 -0.07
N GLU A 169 -28.95 30.58 0.47
CA GLU A 169 -30.40 30.70 0.57
C GLU A 169 -31.10 31.07 -0.75
N ILE A 170 -30.33 31.46 -1.77
CA ILE A 170 -30.85 31.82 -3.10
C ILE A 170 -31.82 30.75 -3.63
N PRO A 171 -33.00 31.14 -4.14
CA PRO A 171 -33.99 30.20 -4.68
C PRO A 171 -33.40 29.29 -5.76
N LEU A 172 -33.81 28.02 -5.78
CA LEU A 172 -33.36 27.06 -6.79
C LEU A 172 -33.66 27.54 -8.22
N SER A 173 -34.75 28.30 -8.40
CA SER A 173 -35.11 28.93 -9.69
C SER A 173 -34.16 30.03 -10.15
N GLU A 174 -33.26 30.52 -9.28
CA GLU A 174 -32.19 31.45 -9.64
C GLU A 174 -30.85 30.73 -9.84
N VAL A 175 -30.63 29.62 -9.12
CA VAL A 175 -29.46 28.74 -9.30
C VAL A 175 -29.55 27.97 -10.62
N LEU A 176 -30.72 27.38 -10.88
CA LEU A 176 -31.10 26.68 -12.11
C LEU A 176 -32.30 27.41 -12.74
N PRO A 177 -32.04 28.51 -13.50
CA PRO A 177 -33.11 29.31 -14.10
C PRO A 177 -33.96 28.51 -15.08
N ALA A 178 -35.24 28.88 -15.15
CA ALA A 178 -36.18 28.27 -16.07
C ALA A 178 -35.68 28.41 -17.53
N PRO A 179 -36.00 27.44 -18.41
CA PRO A 179 -35.49 27.43 -19.78
C PRO A 179 -35.90 28.68 -20.56
N ALA A 180 -34.96 29.53 -20.95
CA ALA A 180 -35.20 30.72 -21.77
C ALA A 180 -35.22 30.40 -23.28
N GLY A 181 -35.83 29.27 -23.65
CA GLY A 181 -35.88 28.80 -25.04
C GLY A 181 -34.50 28.65 -25.71
N GLY A 182 -33.45 28.35 -24.93
CA GLY A 182 -32.09 28.20 -25.43
C GLY A 182 -31.27 29.46 -25.63
N VAL A 183 -31.80 30.62 -25.25
CA VAL A 183 -31.04 31.87 -25.28
C VAL A 183 -30.24 31.99 -23.98
N ASP A 184 -28.93 32.05 -24.09
CA ASP A 184 -28.08 32.45 -22.97
C ASP A 184 -28.38 33.91 -22.60
N THR A 185 -28.75 34.14 -21.34
CA THR A 185 -29.08 35.48 -20.83
C THR A 185 -27.84 36.34 -20.60
N GLY A 186 -26.63 35.75 -20.68
CA GLY A 186 -25.35 36.40 -20.40
C GLY A 186 -25.11 36.64 -18.90
N LEU A 187 -26.03 36.20 -18.03
CA LEU A 187 -25.92 36.35 -16.59
C LEU A 187 -25.10 35.21 -15.99
N THR A 188 -24.09 35.55 -15.18
CA THR A 188 -23.38 34.59 -14.37
C THR A 188 -24.27 34.16 -13.19
N PRO A 189 -24.56 32.86 -13.02
CA PRO A 189 -25.37 32.38 -11.90
C PRO A 189 -24.60 32.52 -10.58
N PRO A 190 -25.30 32.43 -9.43
CA PRO A 190 -24.67 32.53 -8.12
C PRO A 190 -23.60 31.45 -7.92
N ILE A 191 -22.37 31.86 -7.61
CA ILE A 191 -21.27 30.92 -7.33
C ILE A 191 -21.45 30.35 -5.91
N PRO A 192 -21.32 29.02 -5.71
CA PRO A 192 -21.40 28.43 -4.38
C PRO A 192 -20.34 29.03 -3.45
N PRO A 193 -20.66 29.33 -2.17
CA PRO A 193 -19.64 29.48 -1.14
C PRO A 193 -18.69 28.28 -1.12
N ILE A 194 -17.48 28.47 -0.58
CA ILE A 194 -16.51 27.38 -0.46
C ILE A 194 -16.73 26.68 0.88
N ASN A 195 -16.66 25.34 0.89
CA ASN A 195 -16.69 24.53 2.12
C ASN A 195 -18.03 24.59 2.87
N ILE A 196 -19.15 24.54 2.12
CA ILE A 196 -20.54 24.60 2.62
C ILE A 196 -20.88 23.41 3.51
N GLY A 197 -20.31 22.25 3.18
CA GLY A 197 -20.55 20.99 3.87
C GLY A 197 -19.27 20.26 4.24
N LYS A 198 -19.38 19.41 5.25
CA LYS A 198 -18.35 18.43 5.63
C LYS A 198 -18.94 17.04 5.63
N HIS A 199 -18.06 16.07 5.43
CA HIS A 199 -18.41 14.66 5.42
C HIS A 199 -17.39 13.83 6.19
N ILE A 200 -17.79 12.63 6.58
CA ILE A 200 -16.95 11.58 7.12
C ILE A 200 -17.48 10.24 6.62
N LYS A 201 -16.57 9.35 6.22
CA LYS A 201 -16.92 7.97 5.87
C LYS A 201 -16.79 7.10 7.11
N PHE A 202 -17.86 6.40 7.45
CA PHE A 202 -17.89 5.46 8.56
C PHE A 202 -17.48 4.06 8.11
N ASN A 203 -17.13 3.21 9.08
CA ASN A 203 -16.91 1.80 8.84
C ASN A 203 -18.25 1.10 8.55
N TRP A 204 -18.17 0.02 7.76
CA TRP A 204 -19.30 -0.84 7.43
C TRP A 204 -18.87 -2.30 7.55
N ALA A 205 -19.64 -3.09 8.29
CA ALA A 205 -19.36 -4.51 8.44
C ALA A 205 -19.67 -5.25 7.12
N PRO A 206 -18.70 -5.97 6.53
CA PRO A 206 -18.82 -6.55 5.19
C PRO A 206 -19.92 -7.62 5.06
N GLU A 207 -20.36 -8.17 6.19
CA GLU A 207 -21.46 -9.14 6.24
C GLU A 207 -22.82 -8.50 5.97
N ILE A 208 -22.96 -7.17 6.14
CA ILE A 208 -24.23 -6.46 6.01
C ILE A 208 -24.51 -6.13 4.54
N LYS A 209 -25.63 -6.65 4.03
CA LYS A 209 -26.20 -6.28 2.73
C LYS A 209 -27.53 -5.54 2.90
N CYS A 210 -27.93 -4.84 1.85
CA CYS A 210 -29.13 -4.00 1.83
C CYS A 210 -30.20 -4.61 0.93
N ILE A 211 -31.37 -4.90 1.47
CA ILE A 211 -32.55 -5.31 0.73
C ILE A 211 -33.39 -4.05 0.50
N ALA A 212 -33.47 -3.60 -0.74
CA ALA A 212 -34.31 -2.46 -1.13
C ALA A 212 -35.64 -2.97 -1.69
N ILE A 213 -36.76 -2.68 -1.03
CA ILE A 213 -38.12 -2.93 -1.52
C ILE A 213 -38.63 -1.63 -2.15
N ILE A 214 -38.99 -1.67 -3.43
CA ILE A 214 -39.26 -0.49 -4.25
C ILE A 214 -40.72 -0.56 -4.73
N PRO A 215 -41.63 0.20 -4.09
CA PRO A 215 -43.02 0.28 -4.52
C PRO A 215 -43.21 0.98 -5.87
N ASP A 216 -44.24 0.58 -6.61
CA ASP A 216 -44.60 1.15 -7.92
C ASP A 216 -45.42 2.44 -7.82
N PHE A 217 -44.99 3.36 -6.96
CA PHE A 217 -45.55 4.72 -6.85
C PHE A 217 -44.47 5.69 -6.37
N GLU A 218 -44.70 6.99 -6.53
CA GLU A 218 -43.72 8.02 -6.19
C GLU A 218 -44.18 8.88 -5.00
N VAL A 219 -43.20 9.35 -4.22
CA VAL A 219 -43.42 10.38 -3.19
C VAL A 219 -42.39 11.47 -3.40
N SER A 220 -42.86 12.70 -3.65
CA SER A 220 -41.94 13.82 -3.87
C SER A 220 -41.28 14.27 -2.57
N THR A 221 -40.02 14.72 -2.65
CA THR A 221 -39.28 15.24 -1.50
C THR A 221 -40.01 16.38 -0.81
N ALA A 222 -40.64 17.27 -1.59
CA ALA A 222 -41.45 18.36 -1.05
C ALA A 222 -42.64 17.84 -0.22
N LYS A 223 -43.37 16.84 -0.71
CA LYS A 223 -44.47 16.23 0.02
C LYS A 223 -44.00 15.52 1.29
N ALA A 224 -42.90 14.77 1.20
CA ALA A 224 -42.29 14.09 2.34
C ALA A 224 -41.76 15.03 3.43
N ARG A 225 -41.39 16.27 3.08
CA ARG A 225 -41.03 17.32 4.05
C ARG A 225 -42.25 18.04 4.62
N SER A 226 -43.30 18.23 3.81
CA SER A 226 -44.52 18.94 4.24
C SER A 226 -45.28 18.29 5.41
N VAL A 227 -45.05 16.99 5.64
CA VAL A 227 -45.66 16.25 6.76
C VAL A 227 -44.83 16.29 8.05
N LEU A 228 -43.61 16.82 8.00
CA LEU A 228 -42.75 16.96 9.19
C LEU A 228 -43.24 18.14 10.03
N PRO A 229 -43.22 18.03 11.37
CA PRO A 229 -43.61 19.13 12.23
C PRO A 229 -42.55 20.24 12.21
N THR A 230 -42.94 21.45 12.58
CA THR A 230 -42.03 22.58 12.76
C THR A 230 -41.25 22.51 14.07
N GLU A 231 -41.73 21.71 15.03
CA GLU A 231 -41.13 21.51 16.35
C GLU A 231 -41.22 20.05 16.79
N TYR A 232 -40.24 19.62 17.59
CA TYR A 232 -40.14 18.25 18.09
C TYR A 232 -40.12 18.22 19.61
N PRO A 233 -40.77 17.23 20.26
CA PRO A 233 -40.61 17.03 21.69
C PRO A 233 -39.15 16.79 22.05
N LYS A 234 -38.67 17.43 23.12
CA LYS A 234 -37.29 17.26 23.63
C LYS A 234 -36.94 15.77 23.82
N ALA A 235 -37.88 14.97 24.32
CA ALA A 235 -37.67 13.54 24.54
C ALA A 235 -37.40 12.77 23.23
N ASP A 236 -38.04 13.16 22.14
CA ASP A 236 -37.88 12.51 20.84
C ASP A 236 -36.56 12.91 20.18
N VAL A 237 -36.17 14.18 20.29
CA VAL A 237 -34.85 14.65 19.84
C VAL A 237 -33.73 13.92 20.59
N ILE A 238 -33.81 13.85 21.93
CA ILE A 238 -32.81 13.13 22.75
C ILE A 238 -32.75 11.65 22.35
N SER A 239 -33.92 11.01 22.19
CA SER A 239 -34.05 9.61 21.77
C SER A 239 -33.38 9.35 20.42
N ASN A 240 -33.47 10.30 19.49
CA ASN A 240 -32.89 10.21 18.17
C ASN A 240 -31.35 10.42 18.20
N LEU A 241 -30.87 11.40 18.98
CA LEU A 241 -29.44 11.67 19.19
C LEU A 241 -28.69 10.50 19.81
N GLN A 242 -29.32 9.80 20.77
CA GLN A 242 -28.74 8.59 21.35
C GLN A 242 -28.53 7.49 20.31
N ARG A 243 -29.53 7.30 19.44
CA ARG A 243 -29.53 6.22 18.44
C ARG A 243 -28.59 6.49 17.29
N ILE A 244 -28.53 7.71 16.76
CA ILE A 244 -27.59 8.05 15.68
C ILE A 244 -26.13 7.89 16.13
N ALA A 245 -25.82 8.26 17.38
CA ALA A 245 -24.48 8.09 17.95
C ALA A 245 -24.07 6.61 18.04
N LEU A 246 -25.00 5.73 18.44
CA LEU A 246 -24.75 4.29 18.53
C LEU A 246 -24.73 3.62 17.14
N LEU A 247 -25.67 3.97 16.27
CA LEU A 247 -25.88 3.33 14.97
C LEU A 247 -24.64 3.44 14.07
N THR A 248 -24.00 4.60 14.03
CA THR A 248 -22.80 4.84 13.22
C THR A 248 -21.63 3.94 13.61
N THR A 249 -21.55 3.54 14.88
CA THR A 249 -20.54 2.61 15.37
C THR A 249 -20.99 1.15 15.20
N ALA A 250 -22.25 0.85 15.52
CA ALA A 250 -22.81 -0.50 15.48
C ALA A 250 -22.76 -1.12 14.07
N LEU A 251 -23.04 -0.32 13.02
CA LEU A 251 -22.97 -0.76 11.62
C LEU A 251 -21.54 -1.06 11.15
N GLY A 252 -20.51 -0.61 11.88
CA GLY A 252 -19.10 -0.87 11.56
C GLY A 252 -18.49 -2.05 12.32
N GLN A 253 -19.22 -2.71 13.21
CA GLN A 253 -18.71 -3.81 14.02
C GLN A 253 -18.95 -5.18 13.36
N SER A 254 -17.90 -6.01 13.36
CA SER A 254 -17.96 -7.41 12.93
C SER A 254 -17.63 -8.33 14.14
N PRO A 255 -18.49 -9.31 14.47
CA PRO A 255 -19.77 -9.59 13.82
C PRO A 255 -20.86 -8.54 14.13
N PRO A 256 -21.81 -8.27 13.21
CA PRO A 256 -22.92 -7.34 13.45
C PRO A 256 -23.82 -7.76 14.62
N ASN A 257 -24.14 -6.82 15.50
CA ASN A 257 -25.10 -7.03 16.59
C ASN A 257 -26.51 -6.61 16.17
N ALA A 258 -27.39 -7.60 15.95
CA ALA A 258 -28.74 -7.37 15.43
C ALA A 258 -29.60 -6.50 16.36
N ASP A 259 -29.57 -6.74 17.68
CA ASP A 259 -30.39 -5.99 18.63
C ASP A 259 -29.96 -4.52 18.68
N MET A 260 -28.65 -4.27 18.74
CA MET A 260 -28.11 -2.91 18.77
C MET A 260 -28.36 -2.14 17.48
N ILE A 261 -28.24 -2.79 16.31
CA ILE A 261 -28.53 -2.15 15.03
C ILE A 261 -30.04 -1.88 14.90
N TYR A 262 -30.89 -2.84 15.26
CA TYR A 262 -32.34 -2.68 15.17
C TYR A 262 -32.86 -1.56 16.07
N ASP A 263 -32.40 -1.50 17.32
CA ASP A 263 -32.75 -0.44 18.26
C ASP A 263 -32.15 0.92 17.83
N GLY A 264 -30.94 0.90 17.27
CA GLY A 264 -30.25 2.06 16.72
C GLY A 264 -30.93 2.63 15.47
N MET A 265 -31.67 1.83 14.70
CA MET A 265 -32.39 2.29 13.51
C MET A 265 -33.77 2.90 13.81
N GLN A 266 -34.24 2.85 15.07
CA GLN A 266 -35.52 3.46 15.43
C GLN A 266 -35.46 4.98 15.33
N ASP A 267 -36.36 5.56 14.53
CA ASP A 267 -36.43 6.99 14.28
C ASP A 267 -37.64 7.61 14.96
N LYS A 268 -37.46 8.84 15.46
CA LYS A 268 -38.54 9.67 15.98
C LYS A 268 -38.70 11.02 15.30
N ILE A 269 -37.87 11.33 14.31
CA ILE A 269 -37.82 12.67 13.70
C ILE A 269 -38.54 12.73 12.36
N HIS A 270 -38.47 11.70 11.53
CA HIS A 270 -39.03 11.78 10.17
C HIS A 270 -39.95 10.62 9.79
N GLN A 271 -39.61 9.38 10.11
CA GLN A 271 -40.39 8.19 9.77
C GLN A 271 -41.80 8.18 10.39
N PRO A 272 -42.00 8.56 11.68
CA PRO A 272 -43.34 8.56 12.28
C PRO A 272 -44.34 9.44 11.55
N TYR A 273 -43.85 10.51 10.92
CA TYR A 273 -44.65 11.47 10.17
C TYR A 273 -44.80 11.06 8.70
N ARG A 274 -43.71 10.60 8.09
CA ARG A 274 -43.67 10.15 6.68
C ARG A 274 -44.45 8.87 6.42
N LYS A 275 -44.63 8.01 7.42
CA LYS A 275 -45.41 6.77 7.26
C LYS A 275 -46.85 6.98 6.78
N THR A 276 -47.40 8.16 6.97
CA THR A 276 -48.75 8.52 6.48
C THR A 276 -48.83 8.61 4.95
N LEU A 277 -47.67 8.74 4.28
CA LEU A 277 -47.56 8.84 2.82
C LEU A 277 -47.42 7.48 2.14
N ILE A 278 -47.22 6.41 2.91
CA ILE A 278 -46.90 5.07 2.41
C ILE A 278 -47.91 4.09 3.02
N PRO A 279 -48.91 3.64 2.25
CA PRO A 279 -49.93 2.71 2.75
C PRO A 279 -49.28 1.43 3.30
N GLY A 280 -49.80 0.93 4.42
CA GLY A 280 -49.30 -0.27 5.09
C GLY A 280 -47.97 -0.13 5.84
N LEU A 281 -47.26 1.00 5.75
CA LEU A 281 -45.90 1.11 6.31
C LEU A 281 -45.82 0.83 7.80
N THR A 282 -46.81 1.27 8.58
CA THR A 282 -46.83 1.06 10.03
C THR A 282 -46.85 -0.42 10.37
N GLU A 283 -47.58 -1.22 9.60
CA GLU A 283 -47.69 -2.66 9.83
C GLU A 283 -46.47 -3.39 9.29
N ILE A 284 -45.91 -2.96 8.15
CA ILE A 284 -44.65 -3.48 7.58
C ILE A 284 -43.47 -3.31 8.56
N LEU A 285 -43.30 -2.13 9.13
CA LEU A 285 -42.20 -1.87 10.08
C LEU A 285 -42.38 -2.63 11.40
N LYS A 286 -43.61 -3.01 11.76
CA LYS A 286 -43.89 -3.81 12.96
C LYS A 286 -43.82 -5.32 12.71
N SER A 287 -44.06 -5.79 11.49
CA SER A 287 -44.09 -7.21 11.17
C SER A 287 -42.69 -7.84 11.12
N VAL A 288 -41.65 -7.01 10.99
CA VAL A 288 -40.28 -7.43 10.76
C VAL A 288 -39.36 -6.96 11.88
N THR A 289 -38.92 -7.91 12.72
CA THR A 289 -37.93 -7.71 13.79
C THR A 289 -36.82 -8.76 13.66
N PRO A 290 -35.65 -8.57 14.28
CA PRO A 290 -34.59 -9.58 14.28
C PRO A 290 -35.06 -10.93 14.87
N THR A 291 -36.02 -10.88 15.79
CA THR A 291 -36.64 -12.08 16.37
C THR A 291 -37.61 -12.77 15.41
N SER A 292 -38.40 -12.02 14.63
CA SER A 292 -39.37 -12.61 13.69
C SER A 292 -38.74 -13.02 12.36
N GLN A 293 -37.64 -12.39 11.96
CA GLN A 293 -36.95 -12.61 10.70
C GLN A 293 -35.44 -12.84 10.94
N PRO A 294 -34.99 -14.10 11.06
CA PRO A 294 -33.57 -14.41 11.25
C PRO A 294 -32.71 -13.82 10.13
N GLY A 295 -31.62 -13.17 10.51
CA GLY A 295 -30.69 -12.51 9.58
C GLY A 295 -30.98 -11.03 9.36
N LEU A 296 -32.15 -10.52 9.72
CA LEU A 296 -32.45 -9.09 9.74
C LEU A 296 -31.67 -8.39 10.86
N LEU A 297 -31.08 -7.24 10.53
CA LEU A 297 -30.43 -6.34 11.48
C LEU A 297 -31.24 -5.06 11.73
N GLY A 298 -31.98 -4.57 10.75
CA GLY A 298 -32.81 -3.39 10.91
C GLY A 298 -33.54 -2.97 9.63
N ILE A 299 -34.50 -2.07 9.76
CA ILE A 299 -35.38 -1.65 8.67
C ILE A 299 -35.76 -0.18 8.80
N CYS A 300 -35.73 0.55 7.69
CA CYS A 300 -36.02 1.99 7.66
C CYS A 300 -36.58 2.42 6.29
N LEU A 301 -37.05 3.66 6.23
CA LEU A 301 -37.34 4.34 4.96
C LEU A 301 -36.05 4.78 4.28
N SER A 302 -36.00 4.59 2.96
CA SER A 302 -34.91 5.08 2.12
C SER A 302 -35.23 6.50 1.63
N GLY A 303 -34.59 7.48 2.25
CA GLY A 303 -34.73 8.88 1.86
C GLY A 303 -36.12 9.45 2.08
N ALA A 304 -36.58 10.26 1.12
CA ALA A 304 -37.91 10.87 1.13
C ALA A 304 -38.98 10.04 0.37
N GLY A 305 -38.57 8.94 -0.27
CA GLY A 305 -39.45 8.13 -1.11
C GLY A 305 -40.06 6.94 -0.38
N PRO A 306 -40.91 6.16 -1.08
CA PRO A 306 -41.58 4.99 -0.54
C PRO A 306 -40.73 3.73 -0.39
N THR A 307 -39.49 3.70 -0.90
CA THR A 307 -38.60 2.55 -0.78
C THR A 307 -38.28 2.21 0.69
N ILE A 308 -38.32 0.92 1.00
CA ILE A 308 -37.91 0.37 2.28
C ILE A 308 -36.53 -0.24 2.16
N LEU A 309 -35.64 0.13 3.07
CA LEU A 309 -34.30 -0.43 3.17
C LEU A 309 -34.22 -1.32 4.41
N ALA A 310 -34.02 -2.61 4.20
CA ALA A 310 -33.73 -3.57 5.26
C ALA A 310 -32.25 -3.98 5.21
N LEU A 311 -31.59 -3.96 6.37
CA LEU A 311 -30.21 -4.42 6.53
C LEU A 311 -30.24 -5.86 7.04
N ALA A 312 -29.44 -6.74 6.45
CA ALA A 312 -29.41 -8.16 6.81
C ALA A 312 -28.03 -8.79 6.56
N THR A 313 -27.75 -9.92 7.20
CA THR A 313 -26.52 -10.71 6.97
C THR A 313 -26.77 -11.98 6.17
N HIS A 314 -28.00 -12.50 6.18
CA HIS A 314 -28.44 -13.69 5.44
C HIS A 314 -29.97 -13.70 5.31
N ASN A 315 -30.54 -14.76 4.71
CA ASN A 315 -31.99 -14.93 4.46
C ASN A 315 -32.63 -13.81 3.62
N PHE A 316 -31.85 -13.18 2.74
CA PHE A 316 -32.27 -12.00 1.97
C PHE A 316 -33.59 -12.20 1.21
N GLU A 317 -33.73 -13.32 0.49
CA GLU A 317 -34.94 -13.61 -0.29
C GLU A 317 -36.18 -13.81 0.59
N GLN A 318 -36.02 -14.46 1.75
CA GLN A 318 -37.15 -14.71 2.66
C GLN A 318 -37.65 -13.41 3.27
N ILE A 319 -36.72 -12.56 3.74
CA ILE A 319 -37.03 -11.22 4.25
C ILE A 319 -37.71 -10.39 3.16
N ALA A 320 -37.16 -10.39 1.94
CA ALA A 320 -37.73 -9.66 0.82
C ALA A 320 -39.15 -10.13 0.47
N HIS A 321 -39.37 -11.44 0.30
CA HIS A 321 -40.69 -11.98 -0.01
C HIS A 321 -41.72 -11.72 1.08
N HIS A 322 -41.32 -11.73 2.35
CA HIS A 322 -42.20 -11.33 3.45
C HIS A 322 -42.64 -9.86 3.29
N LEU A 323 -41.69 -8.94 3.08
CA LEU A 323 -41.99 -7.52 2.89
C LEU A 323 -42.85 -7.25 1.64
N LEU A 324 -42.62 -7.96 0.54
CA LEU A 324 -43.46 -7.91 -0.66
C LEU A 324 -44.89 -8.39 -0.37
N GLY A 325 -45.04 -9.44 0.44
CA GLY A 325 -46.33 -9.97 0.87
C GLY A 325 -47.14 -8.95 1.66
N GLU A 326 -46.50 -8.16 2.52
CA GLU A 326 -47.17 -7.10 3.27
C GLU A 326 -47.64 -5.95 2.37
N PHE A 327 -46.82 -5.47 1.43
CA PHE A 327 -47.26 -4.48 0.44
C PHE A 327 -48.40 -4.97 -0.45
N LYS A 328 -48.41 -6.27 -0.77
CA LYS A 328 -49.48 -6.89 -1.57
C LYS A 328 -50.85 -6.83 -0.86
N LYS A 329 -50.89 -6.86 0.47
CA LYS A 329 -52.15 -6.70 1.24
C LYS A 329 -52.80 -5.33 1.02
N GLU A 330 -51.98 -4.33 0.71
CA GLU A 330 -52.40 -2.96 0.38
C GLU A 330 -52.61 -2.75 -1.13
N ASN A 331 -52.58 -3.82 -1.95
CA ASN A 331 -52.63 -3.78 -3.42
C ASN A 331 -51.50 -2.95 -4.07
N ILE A 332 -50.32 -2.91 -3.43
CA ILE A 332 -49.15 -2.22 -3.95
C ILE A 332 -48.19 -3.25 -4.57
N ASN A 333 -47.87 -3.07 -5.84
CA ASN A 333 -46.83 -3.84 -6.51
C ASN A 333 -45.46 -3.27 -6.13
N CYS A 334 -44.51 -4.16 -5.84
CA CYS A 334 -43.15 -3.80 -5.48
C CYS A 334 -42.16 -4.69 -6.22
N GLU A 335 -41.02 -4.12 -6.60
CA GLU A 335 -39.82 -4.88 -6.94
C GLU A 335 -38.88 -4.91 -5.72
N TRP A 336 -37.92 -5.84 -5.69
CA TRP A 336 -36.85 -5.81 -4.70
C TRP A 336 -35.48 -5.99 -5.33
N LYS A 337 -34.46 -5.43 -4.69
CA LYS A 337 -33.06 -5.57 -5.09
C LYS A 337 -32.20 -5.87 -3.86
N LEU A 338 -31.24 -6.78 -4.01
CA LEU A 338 -30.15 -6.97 -3.06
C LEU A 338 -28.99 -6.07 -3.50
N LEU A 339 -28.61 -5.14 -2.63
CA LEU A 339 -27.64 -4.10 -2.88
C LEU A 339 -26.51 -4.16 -1.85
N GLU A 340 -25.33 -3.72 -2.27
CA GLU A 340 -24.14 -3.61 -1.43
C GLU A 340 -23.64 -2.16 -1.41
N PRO A 341 -22.88 -1.75 -0.38
CA PRO A 341 -22.29 -0.42 -0.35
C PRO A 341 -21.38 -0.17 -1.57
N ALA A 342 -21.62 0.91 -2.30
CA ALA A 342 -20.75 1.35 -3.39
C ALA A 342 -19.62 2.23 -2.82
N TYR A 343 -18.44 1.64 -2.55
CA TYR A 343 -17.39 2.31 -1.81
C TYR A 343 -16.68 3.46 -2.55
N ASP A 344 -16.60 3.43 -3.88
CA ASP A 344 -15.83 4.43 -4.65
C ASP A 344 -16.56 5.78 -4.83
N GLY A 345 -17.87 5.79 -4.59
CA GLY A 345 -18.72 6.95 -4.86
C GLY A 345 -18.77 7.23 -6.35
N ALA A 346 -18.83 8.51 -6.71
CA ALA A 346 -18.87 8.94 -8.09
C ALA A 346 -17.46 8.90 -8.73
N VAL A 347 -17.39 8.35 -9.93
CA VAL A 347 -16.14 8.15 -10.70
C VAL A 347 -16.29 8.63 -12.13
N CYS A 348 -15.21 9.15 -12.71
CA CYS A 348 -15.12 9.52 -14.12
C CYS A 348 -13.98 8.75 -14.79
N THR A 349 -14.29 8.05 -15.89
CA THR A 349 -13.35 7.25 -16.67
C THR A 349 -13.25 7.85 -18.06
N ARG A 350 -12.07 8.32 -18.46
CA ARG A 350 -11.87 8.88 -19.81
C ARG A 350 -11.61 7.76 -20.81
N ASP A 351 -12.28 7.80 -21.96
CA ASP A 351 -12.00 6.90 -23.07
C ASP A 351 -10.69 7.37 -23.73
N VAL A 352 -9.59 6.95 -23.14
CA VAL A 352 -8.39 6.68 -23.90
C VAL A 352 -8.70 5.44 -24.74
N GLU A 353 -8.26 5.37 -26.00
CA GLU A 353 -8.36 4.15 -26.82
C GLU A 353 -8.14 2.91 -25.95
N LYS A 354 -9.13 1.99 -25.97
CA LYS A 354 -9.22 0.84 -25.07
C LYS A 354 -7.84 0.26 -24.74
N PRO A 355 -7.42 0.25 -23.47
CA PRO A 355 -6.36 -0.67 -23.06
C PRO A 355 -6.88 -2.09 -23.26
N LYS A 356 -5.99 -2.98 -23.70
CA LYS A 356 -6.19 -4.43 -23.61
C LYS A 356 -6.68 -4.81 -22.20
N ALA A 357 -7.36 -5.96 -22.10
CA ALA A 357 -7.66 -6.58 -20.81
C ALA A 357 -6.42 -6.50 -19.90
N MET A 358 -6.56 -5.96 -18.68
CA MET A 358 -5.45 -5.85 -17.75
C MET A 358 -4.93 -7.24 -17.41
N THR A 359 -3.72 -7.50 -17.86
CA THR A 359 -2.88 -8.60 -17.45
C THR A 359 -2.09 -8.20 -16.21
N TYR A 360 -1.49 -9.17 -15.51
CA TYR A 360 -0.52 -8.88 -14.44
C TYR A 360 0.60 -7.91 -14.95
N ALA A 361 0.90 -7.94 -16.25
CA ALA A 361 1.84 -7.03 -16.90
C ALA A 361 1.36 -5.57 -16.97
N ASP A 362 0.05 -5.30 -16.97
CA ASP A 362 -0.50 -3.94 -16.96
C ASP A 362 -0.48 -3.31 -15.56
N ALA A 363 -0.35 -4.13 -14.51
CA ALA A 363 0.05 -3.69 -13.18
C ALA A 363 1.57 -3.50 -13.06
N GLY A 364 2.31 -3.55 -14.18
CA GLY A 364 3.76 -3.43 -14.26
C GLY A 364 4.53 -4.70 -13.88
N VAL A 365 3.89 -5.88 -13.95
CA VAL A 365 4.50 -7.18 -13.60
C VAL A 365 4.48 -8.17 -14.77
N SER A 366 5.60 -8.31 -15.47
CA SER A 366 5.75 -9.16 -16.64
C SER A 366 6.20 -10.58 -16.28
N ILE A 367 5.26 -11.54 -16.35
CA ILE A 367 5.57 -12.98 -16.21
C ILE A 367 6.56 -13.45 -17.29
N ASP A 368 6.44 -12.90 -18.51
CA ASP A 368 7.35 -13.21 -19.61
C ASP A 368 8.78 -12.71 -19.33
N ALA A 369 8.93 -11.54 -18.72
CA ALA A 369 10.25 -11.02 -18.32
C ALA A 369 10.89 -11.90 -17.22
N GLY A 370 10.09 -12.43 -16.29
CA GLY A 370 10.54 -13.44 -15.34
C GLY A 370 11.05 -14.71 -16.02
N ASN A 371 10.33 -15.22 -17.02
CA ASN A 371 10.75 -16.38 -17.80
C ASN A 371 12.03 -16.12 -18.62
N ASP A 372 12.14 -14.94 -19.24
CA ASP A 372 13.33 -14.54 -19.99
C ASP A 372 14.55 -14.40 -19.07
N LEU A 373 14.36 -13.85 -17.88
CA LEU A 373 15.40 -13.79 -16.84
C LEU A 373 15.88 -15.20 -16.47
N VAL A 374 14.95 -16.13 -16.19
CA VAL A 374 15.27 -17.53 -15.87
C VAL A 374 16.10 -18.16 -16.99
N VAL A 375 15.76 -17.92 -18.25
CA VAL A 375 16.56 -18.42 -19.39
C VAL A 375 17.96 -17.80 -19.42
N ALA A 376 18.09 -16.49 -19.17
CA ALA A 376 19.36 -15.78 -19.19
C ALA A 376 20.32 -16.23 -18.08
N ILE A 377 19.81 -16.47 -16.86
CA ILE A 377 20.65 -16.80 -15.70
C ILE A 377 20.95 -18.28 -15.54
N LYS A 378 20.24 -19.17 -16.25
CA LYS A 378 20.39 -20.65 -16.15
C LYS A 378 21.85 -21.12 -16.16
N LYS A 379 22.68 -20.53 -17.01
CA LYS A 379 24.12 -20.90 -17.10
C LYS A 379 24.89 -20.46 -15.85
N ALA A 380 24.63 -19.26 -15.34
CA ALA A 380 25.26 -18.74 -14.13
C ALA A 380 24.85 -19.58 -12.92
N VAL A 381 23.56 -19.88 -12.75
CA VAL A 381 23.06 -20.72 -11.66
C VAL A 381 23.63 -22.15 -11.75
N LYS A 382 23.57 -22.80 -12.91
CA LYS A 382 24.13 -24.14 -13.09
C LYS A 382 25.62 -24.24 -12.78
N SER A 383 26.37 -23.13 -12.90
CA SER A 383 27.79 -23.10 -12.55
C SER A 383 28.06 -23.22 -11.04
N THR A 384 27.04 -23.06 -10.19
CA THR A 384 27.14 -23.22 -8.72
C THR A 384 26.85 -24.64 -8.25
N ARG A 385 26.55 -25.58 -9.16
CA ARG A 385 26.22 -26.96 -8.81
C ARG A 385 27.28 -27.58 -7.90
N ARG A 386 26.84 -28.42 -6.98
CA ARG A 386 27.70 -29.17 -6.05
C ARG A 386 27.13 -30.58 -5.85
N PRO A 387 27.90 -31.53 -5.28
CA PRO A 387 27.34 -32.82 -4.88
C PRO A 387 26.07 -32.63 -4.04
N GLY A 388 24.99 -33.31 -4.44
CA GLY A 388 23.67 -33.22 -3.82
C GLY A 388 22.76 -32.09 -4.31
N ALA A 389 23.25 -31.10 -5.07
CA ALA A 389 22.42 -30.02 -5.61
C ALA A 389 22.86 -29.63 -7.03
N ASP A 390 22.02 -29.95 -8.02
CA ASP A 390 22.32 -29.72 -9.43
C ASP A 390 22.18 -28.25 -9.88
N ALA A 391 21.67 -27.38 -9.00
CA ALA A 391 21.42 -25.95 -9.27
C ALA A 391 20.57 -25.75 -10.54
N GLU A 392 19.48 -26.52 -10.65
CA GLU A 392 18.49 -26.38 -11.71
C GLU A 392 17.32 -25.49 -11.26
N ILE A 393 16.95 -24.53 -12.10
CA ILE A 393 15.91 -23.53 -11.82
C ILE A 393 14.75 -23.63 -12.83
N GLY A 394 13.57 -23.17 -12.42
CA GLY A 394 12.32 -23.24 -13.18
C GLY A 394 11.32 -24.29 -12.69
N GLY A 395 11.65 -25.03 -11.62
CA GLY A 395 10.73 -25.88 -10.87
C GLY A 395 10.17 -25.18 -9.62
N PHE A 396 9.36 -25.89 -8.84
CA PHE A 396 8.70 -25.35 -7.63
C PHE A 396 9.63 -25.08 -6.44
N GLY A 397 10.86 -25.61 -6.46
CA GLY A 397 11.80 -25.42 -5.38
C GLY A 397 13.15 -26.09 -5.66
N GLY A 398 14.18 -25.59 -5.00
CA GLY A 398 15.52 -26.16 -5.02
C GLY A 398 15.65 -27.34 -4.07
N ALA A 399 16.30 -28.42 -4.53
CA ALA A 399 16.54 -29.61 -3.72
C ALA A 399 18.03 -29.78 -3.38
N LEU A 400 18.28 -30.35 -2.21
CA LEU A 400 19.60 -30.81 -1.77
C LEU A 400 19.48 -32.23 -1.21
N ASP A 401 20.16 -33.18 -1.83
CA ASP A 401 20.38 -34.51 -1.29
C ASP A 401 21.58 -34.50 -0.34
N LEU A 402 21.32 -34.63 0.95
CA LEU A 402 22.34 -34.62 2.00
C LEU A 402 23.29 -35.81 1.90
N GLN A 403 22.81 -36.99 1.51
CA GLN A 403 23.65 -38.17 1.36
C GLN A 403 24.62 -37.97 0.21
N ALA A 404 24.14 -37.51 -0.94
CA ALA A 404 24.98 -37.18 -2.09
C ALA A 404 25.94 -36.00 -1.82
N ALA A 405 25.59 -35.10 -0.89
CA ALA A 405 26.46 -34.04 -0.39
C ALA A 405 27.53 -34.52 0.62
N GLY A 406 27.54 -35.81 0.97
CA GLY A 406 28.54 -36.42 1.85
C GLY A 406 28.18 -36.42 3.34
N TYR A 407 26.88 -36.33 3.66
CA TYR A 407 26.35 -36.42 5.02
C TYR A 407 25.61 -37.75 5.22
N ASP A 408 26.33 -38.75 5.77
CA ASP A 408 25.80 -40.09 6.04
C ASP A 408 24.86 -40.14 7.27
N GLU A 409 24.98 -39.16 8.16
CA GLU A 409 24.13 -38.98 9.33
C GLU A 409 23.45 -37.63 9.28
N ALA A 410 22.29 -37.50 9.95
CA ALA A 410 21.55 -36.25 10.05
C ALA A 410 22.45 -35.14 10.65
N PRO A 411 22.80 -34.09 9.87
CA PRO A 411 23.59 -32.97 10.37
C PRO A 411 22.72 -31.98 11.15
N ILE A 412 23.37 -30.99 11.77
CA ILE A 412 22.68 -29.81 12.30
C ILE A 412 22.60 -28.78 11.18
N MET A 413 21.39 -28.33 10.85
CA MET A 413 21.17 -27.30 9.83
C MET A 413 21.25 -25.91 10.47
N ILE A 414 21.95 -25.00 9.80
CA ILE A 414 22.11 -23.61 10.24
C ILE A 414 21.72 -22.71 9.08
N GLN A 415 20.92 -21.67 9.35
CA GLN A 415 20.38 -20.78 8.33
C GLN A 415 20.67 -19.32 8.69
N ALA A 416 20.94 -18.52 7.66
CA ALA A 416 21.15 -17.09 7.76
C ALA A 416 20.35 -16.38 6.66
N ILE A 417 19.79 -15.23 7.00
CA ILE A 417 19.06 -14.36 6.08
C ILE A 417 19.55 -12.92 6.26
N ASP A 418 19.94 -12.28 5.17
CA ASP A 418 20.45 -10.90 5.18
C ASP A 418 20.31 -10.24 3.81
N GLY A 419 20.37 -8.91 3.79
CA GLY A 419 20.36 -8.07 2.59
C GLY A 419 21.69 -7.34 2.39
N ILE A 420 21.78 -6.54 1.31
CA ILE A 420 22.98 -5.75 0.98
C ILE A 420 22.99 -4.42 1.73
N GLY A 421 21.81 -3.79 1.88
CA GLY A 421 21.65 -2.48 2.48
C GLY A 421 22.03 -1.32 1.54
N THR A 422 22.36 -0.16 2.12
CA THR A 422 22.45 1.11 1.37
C THR A 422 23.65 1.24 0.43
N LYS A 423 24.49 0.20 0.32
CA LYS A 423 25.51 0.07 -0.74
C LYS A 423 24.88 0.02 -2.14
N LEU A 424 23.65 -0.47 -2.26
CA LEU A 424 22.87 -0.47 -3.50
C LEU A 424 22.73 0.93 -4.11
N LYS A 425 22.68 1.99 -3.30
CA LYS A 425 22.60 3.38 -3.81
C LYS A 425 23.87 3.81 -4.55
N VAL A 426 25.03 3.24 -4.22
CA VAL A 426 26.27 3.45 -4.98
C VAL A 426 26.24 2.62 -6.26
N ALA A 427 25.70 1.39 -6.21
CA ALA A 427 25.54 0.52 -7.38
C ALA A 427 24.63 1.16 -8.43
N PHE A 428 23.48 1.72 -8.03
CA PHE A 428 22.57 2.46 -8.93
C PHE A 428 23.25 3.66 -9.57
N ALA A 429 24.01 4.43 -8.79
CA ALA A 429 24.70 5.61 -9.32
C ALA A 429 25.83 5.25 -10.30
N MET A 430 26.35 4.03 -10.24
CA MET A 430 27.44 3.54 -11.08
C MET A 430 26.99 2.60 -12.21
N ASP A 431 25.71 2.23 -12.25
CA ASP A 431 25.15 1.22 -13.16
C ASP A 431 25.97 -0.10 -13.13
N LYS A 432 26.27 -0.60 -11.92
CA LYS A 432 27.14 -1.77 -11.69
C LYS A 432 26.60 -2.67 -10.58
N PHE A 433 26.11 -3.86 -10.95
CA PHE A 433 25.36 -4.75 -10.05
C PHE A 433 26.03 -6.12 -9.78
N ASP A 434 27.02 -6.49 -10.58
CA ASP A 434 27.78 -7.76 -10.48
C ASP A 434 28.52 -7.94 -9.14
N THR A 435 28.97 -6.85 -8.51
CA THR A 435 29.69 -6.96 -7.22
C THR A 435 28.76 -7.00 -6.01
N VAL A 436 27.60 -6.34 -6.07
CA VAL A 436 26.62 -6.36 -4.97
C VAL A 436 25.87 -7.68 -4.85
N GLY A 437 25.82 -8.48 -5.92
CA GLY A 437 25.40 -9.88 -5.82
C GLY A 437 26.37 -10.74 -4.98
N ILE A 438 27.68 -10.46 -5.05
CA ILE A 438 28.69 -11.12 -4.19
C ILE A 438 28.51 -10.65 -2.75
N ASP A 439 28.27 -9.35 -2.53
CA ASP A 439 27.98 -8.81 -1.20
C ASP A 439 26.79 -9.53 -0.53
N LEU A 440 25.71 -9.76 -1.28
CA LEU A 440 24.53 -10.48 -0.76
C LEU A 440 24.89 -11.87 -0.23
N VAL A 441 25.67 -12.63 -1.01
CA VAL A 441 26.09 -13.96 -0.59
C VAL A 441 27.03 -13.87 0.60
N ALA A 442 28.03 -13.00 0.55
CA ALA A 442 29.05 -12.86 1.58
C ALA A 442 28.46 -12.54 2.96
N MET A 443 27.46 -11.64 3.03
CA MET A 443 26.78 -11.30 4.28
C MET A 443 26.18 -12.53 4.96
N ASN A 444 25.52 -13.39 4.19
CA ASN A 444 24.85 -14.58 4.68
C ASN A 444 25.81 -15.74 5.00
N VAL A 445 26.74 -16.07 4.09
CA VAL A 445 27.62 -17.23 4.26
C VAL A 445 28.70 -17.01 5.33
N ASN A 446 29.14 -15.76 5.53
CA ASN A 446 30.05 -15.43 6.62
C ASN A 446 29.35 -15.59 7.98
N ASP A 447 28.05 -15.30 8.08
CA ASP A 447 27.26 -15.52 9.30
C ASP A 447 26.93 -17.00 9.57
N LEU A 448 26.98 -17.85 8.54
CA LEU A 448 26.94 -19.30 8.72
C LEU A 448 28.26 -19.85 9.27
N VAL A 449 29.38 -19.46 8.64
CA VAL A 449 30.68 -20.06 8.96
C VAL A 449 31.17 -19.69 10.36
N VAL A 450 30.70 -18.57 10.95
CA VAL A 450 31.01 -18.25 12.36
C VAL A 450 30.52 -19.29 13.36
N GLN A 451 29.55 -20.12 12.97
CA GLN A 451 29.06 -21.25 13.77
C GLN A 451 29.77 -22.58 13.43
N GLY A 452 30.74 -22.55 12.51
CA GLY A 452 31.44 -23.72 11.99
C GLY A 452 30.68 -24.45 10.87
N ALA A 453 29.57 -23.89 10.37
CA ALA A 453 28.74 -24.52 9.35
C ALA A 453 29.36 -24.39 7.95
N GLU A 454 29.31 -25.47 7.17
CA GLU A 454 29.60 -25.43 5.74
C GLU A 454 28.35 -24.94 4.98
N PRO A 455 28.42 -23.85 4.19
CA PRO A 455 27.30 -23.42 3.35
C PRO A 455 26.99 -24.46 2.26
N LEU A 456 25.73 -24.89 2.16
CA LEU A 456 25.28 -25.89 1.19
C LEU A 456 24.44 -25.27 0.07
N THR A 457 23.43 -24.48 0.42
CA THR A 457 22.52 -23.86 -0.55
C THR A 457 22.33 -22.36 -0.28
N PHE A 458 21.93 -21.66 -1.32
CA PHE A 458 21.58 -20.25 -1.31
C PHE A 458 20.27 -20.03 -2.07
N LEU A 459 19.43 -19.13 -1.57
CA LEU A 459 18.27 -18.58 -2.27
C LEU A 459 18.32 -17.05 -2.25
N ASP A 460 17.87 -16.43 -3.33
CA ASP A 460 17.75 -14.96 -3.42
C ASP A 460 16.30 -14.51 -3.65
N TYR A 461 15.99 -13.31 -3.16
CA TYR A 461 14.74 -12.59 -3.41
C TYR A 461 15.10 -11.23 -3.97
N TYR A 462 14.69 -10.95 -5.21
CA TYR A 462 14.94 -9.69 -5.91
C TYR A 462 13.62 -8.92 -6.09
N ALA A 463 13.55 -7.69 -5.59
CA ALA A 463 12.37 -6.85 -5.63
C ALA A 463 12.66 -5.52 -6.31
N CYS A 464 11.87 -5.13 -7.31
CA CYS A 464 12.09 -3.89 -8.06
C CYS A 464 10.77 -3.23 -8.47
N SER A 465 10.82 -1.98 -8.94
CA SER A 465 9.60 -1.34 -9.50
C SER A 465 9.25 -1.90 -10.87
N LYS A 466 10.27 -2.17 -11.68
CA LYS A 466 10.19 -2.70 -13.04
C LYS A 466 11.45 -3.50 -13.30
N LEU A 467 11.31 -4.69 -13.84
CA LEU A 467 12.40 -5.62 -14.06
C LEU A 467 13.20 -5.20 -15.30
N GLU A 468 14.42 -4.74 -15.09
CA GLU A 468 15.40 -4.55 -16.16
C GLU A 468 16.32 -5.77 -16.25
N ILE A 469 16.10 -6.61 -17.27
CA ILE A 469 16.72 -7.94 -17.39
C ILE A 469 18.25 -7.86 -17.32
N LYS A 470 18.88 -6.85 -17.92
CA LYS A 470 20.35 -6.71 -17.90
C LYS A 470 20.90 -6.47 -16.49
N GLU A 471 20.20 -5.66 -15.70
CA GLU A 471 20.59 -5.34 -14.33
C GLU A 471 20.43 -6.58 -13.45
N ALA A 472 19.29 -7.26 -13.56
CA ALA A 472 19.01 -8.50 -12.83
C ALA A 472 19.99 -9.65 -13.21
N VAL A 473 20.32 -9.80 -14.49
CA VAL A 473 21.34 -10.77 -14.94
C VAL A 473 22.70 -10.43 -14.34
N SER A 474 23.13 -9.17 -14.42
CA SER A 474 24.39 -8.72 -13.83
C SER A 474 24.45 -9.01 -12.34
N PHE A 475 23.36 -8.71 -11.61
CA PHE A 475 23.22 -9.01 -10.19
C PHE A 475 23.35 -10.51 -9.88
N ILE A 476 22.58 -11.35 -10.58
CA ILE A 476 22.54 -12.80 -10.35
C ILE A 476 23.86 -13.47 -10.77
N GLU A 477 24.56 -12.95 -11.77
CA GLU A 477 25.93 -13.38 -12.08
C GLU A 477 26.88 -13.16 -10.89
N GLY A 478 26.70 -12.05 -10.18
CA GLY A 478 27.36 -11.75 -8.90
C GLY A 478 26.99 -12.73 -7.80
N VAL A 479 25.70 -13.01 -7.62
CA VAL A 479 25.23 -14.01 -6.63
C VAL A 479 25.83 -15.38 -6.94
N ALA A 480 25.81 -15.80 -8.20
CA ALA A 480 26.41 -17.06 -8.63
C ALA A 480 27.93 -17.07 -8.39
N ALA A 481 28.62 -15.94 -8.60
CA ALA A 481 30.04 -15.82 -8.28
C ALA A 481 30.32 -16.00 -6.78
N GLY A 482 29.56 -15.32 -5.92
CA GLY A 482 29.65 -15.50 -4.48
C GLY A 482 29.36 -16.94 -4.04
N CYS A 483 28.37 -17.59 -4.64
CA CYS A 483 28.04 -19.00 -4.36
C CYS A 483 29.21 -19.94 -4.72
N ARG A 484 29.83 -19.77 -5.90
CA ARG A 484 31.02 -20.56 -6.30
C ARG A 484 32.22 -20.32 -5.38
N GLU A 485 32.43 -19.07 -4.97
CA GLU A 485 33.49 -18.71 -4.03
C GLU A 485 33.27 -19.38 -2.67
N SER A 486 32.03 -19.40 -2.20
CA SER A 486 31.61 -20.01 -0.93
C SER A 486 31.54 -21.54 -0.96
N GLY A 487 31.27 -22.13 -2.13
CA GLY A 487 31.03 -23.56 -2.29
C GLY A 487 29.56 -24.01 -2.08
N CYS A 488 28.60 -23.07 -2.06
CA CYS A 488 27.18 -23.40 -2.01
C CYS A 488 26.55 -23.37 -3.42
N ALA A 489 25.41 -24.08 -3.57
CA ALA A 489 24.59 -24.00 -4.77
C ALA A 489 23.52 -22.93 -4.63
N LEU A 490 23.36 -22.09 -5.66
CA LEU A 490 22.17 -21.27 -5.84
C LEU A 490 21.04 -22.19 -6.33
N VAL A 491 20.10 -22.51 -5.45
CA VAL A 491 19.09 -23.55 -5.72
C VAL A 491 17.72 -23.00 -6.10
N GLY A 492 17.52 -21.70 -5.97
CA GLY A 492 16.29 -21.03 -6.37
C GLY A 492 16.34 -19.57 -5.99
N GLY A 493 15.36 -18.82 -6.47
CA GLY A 493 15.16 -17.43 -6.11
C GLY A 493 13.81 -16.95 -6.63
N GLU A 494 13.43 -15.74 -6.22
CA GLU A 494 12.16 -15.13 -6.62
C GLU A 494 12.40 -13.70 -7.11
N THR A 495 11.67 -13.29 -8.15
CA THR A 495 11.76 -11.95 -8.73
C THR A 495 10.39 -11.29 -8.69
N ALA A 496 10.27 -10.21 -7.92
CA ALA A 496 9.02 -9.49 -7.73
C ALA A 496 9.09 -8.08 -8.33
N GLU A 497 8.21 -7.79 -9.28
CA GLU A 497 7.94 -6.41 -9.71
C GLU A 497 6.80 -5.85 -8.85
N MET A 498 7.09 -4.76 -8.15
CA MET A 498 6.17 -4.09 -7.22
C MET A 498 6.14 -2.59 -7.49
N PRO A 499 5.62 -2.16 -8.65
CA PRO A 499 5.46 -0.74 -8.97
C PRO A 499 4.54 -0.07 -7.94
N GLY A 500 4.97 1.08 -7.43
CA GLY A 500 4.30 1.81 -6.34
C GLY A 500 4.88 1.54 -4.96
N MET A 501 5.67 0.47 -4.78
CA MET A 501 6.51 0.27 -3.58
C MET A 501 7.94 0.77 -3.83
N TYR A 502 8.55 0.34 -4.94
CA TYR A 502 9.87 0.78 -5.37
C TYR A 502 9.76 1.93 -6.38
N GLN A 503 10.81 2.75 -6.50
CA GLN A 503 10.83 3.92 -7.39
C GLN A 503 11.96 3.80 -8.41
N GLY A 504 11.69 4.23 -9.65
CA GLY A 504 12.70 4.31 -10.70
C GLY A 504 13.33 2.95 -11.03
N ASN A 505 14.66 2.93 -11.14
CA ASN A 505 15.49 1.73 -11.37
C ASN A 505 16.01 1.09 -10.08
N GLU A 506 15.44 1.44 -8.93
CA GLU A 506 15.90 0.89 -7.66
C GLU A 506 15.33 -0.52 -7.45
N PHE A 507 16.19 -1.41 -6.97
CA PHE A 507 15.81 -2.72 -6.47
C PHE A 507 16.30 -2.93 -5.02
N ASP A 508 15.70 -3.88 -4.33
CA ASP A 508 16.23 -4.45 -3.10
C ASP A 508 16.41 -5.96 -3.28
N ALA A 509 17.35 -6.53 -2.53
CA ALA A 509 17.62 -7.95 -2.60
C ALA A 509 17.90 -8.55 -1.22
N GLY A 510 17.22 -9.66 -0.95
CA GLY A 510 17.43 -10.50 0.22
C GLY A 510 18.04 -11.85 -0.18
N GLY A 511 18.87 -12.41 0.68
CA GLY A 511 19.54 -13.69 0.47
C GLY A 511 19.31 -14.59 1.66
N CYS A 512 19.21 -15.89 1.43
CA CYS A 512 19.07 -16.91 2.45
C CYS A 512 20.07 -18.03 2.19
N ALA A 513 21.02 -18.21 3.09
CA ALA A 513 21.97 -19.30 3.04
C ALA A 513 21.58 -20.41 4.02
N THR A 514 21.67 -21.66 3.57
CA THR A 514 21.52 -22.83 4.44
C THR A 514 22.83 -23.62 4.43
N GLY A 515 23.38 -23.84 5.62
CA GLY A 515 24.58 -24.63 5.84
C GLY A 515 24.32 -25.81 6.76
N ALA A 516 25.32 -26.69 6.87
CA ALA A 516 25.27 -27.85 7.74
C ALA A 516 26.54 -27.98 8.58
N LEU A 517 26.34 -28.45 9.80
CA LEU A 517 27.41 -28.90 10.68
C LEU A 517 27.30 -30.42 10.85
N ARG A 518 28.40 -31.12 10.56
CA ARG A 518 28.46 -32.59 10.72
C ARG A 518 28.18 -32.99 12.16
N ARG A 519 27.45 -34.09 12.34
CA ARG A 519 27.16 -34.63 13.67
C ARG A 519 28.45 -34.91 14.44
N GLY A 520 28.47 -34.53 15.72
CA GLY A 520 29.63 -34.68 16.61
C GLY A 520 30.62 -33.52 16.57
N ARG A 521 30.46 -32.54 15.67
CA ARG A 521 31.21 -31.28 15.73
C ARG A 521 30.57 -30.31 16.72
N THR A 522 31.39 -29.48 17.36
CA THR A 522 30.93 -28.42 18.25
C THR A 522 30.41 -27.23 17.44
N ILE A 523 29.21 -26.75 17.77
CA ILE A 523 28.69 -25.48 17.23
C ILE A 523 29.48 -24.34 17.88
N LEU A 524 30.01 -23.43 17.06
CA LEU A 524 30.71 -22.24 17.55
C LEU A 524 29.72 -21.07 17.77
N PRO A 525 30.00 -20.14 18.69
CA PRO A 525 31.14 -20.15 19.64
C PRO A 525 31.01 -21.21 20.74
N ASP A 526 32.13 -21.89 21.02
CA ASP A 526 32.26 -22.79 22.17
C ASP A 526 32.65 -21.98 23.41
N ILE A 527 31.66 -21.25 23.94
CA ILE A 527 31.84 -20.36 25.09
C ILE A 527 32.36 -21.07 26.34
N ALA A 528 32.18 -22.39 26.45
CA ALA A 528 32.60 -23.18 27.59
C ALA A 528 34.11 -23.46 27.60
N SER A 529 34.74 -23.51 26.42
CA SER A 529 36.19 -23.72 26.30
C SER A 529 37.00 -22.43 26.29
N MET A 530 36.35 -21.26 26.21
CA MET A 530 37.02 -19.96 26.26
C MET A 530 37.53 -19.64 27.67
N VAL A 531 38.79 -19.22 27.76
CA VAL A 531 39.45 -18.86 29.03
C VAL A 531 40.20 -17.54 28.91
N GLU A 532 40.50 -16.92 30.05
CA GLU A 532 41.40 -15.76 30.09
C GLU A 532 42.77 -16.11 29.45
N GLY A 533 43.26 -15.22 28.60
CA GLY A 533 44.52 -15.39 27.87
C GLY A 533 44.40 -16.06 26.50
N ASP A 534 43.20 -16.53 26.11
CA ASP A 534 42.93 -16.93 24.72
C ASP A 534 43.21 -15.76 23.75
N ILE A 535 43.66 -16.07 22.54
CA ILE A 535 44.19 -15.10 21.58
C ILE A 535 43.11 -14.71 20.57
N LEU A 536 43.09 -13.42 20.22
CA LEU A 536 42.27 -12.89 19.15
C LEU A 536 43.08 -12.77 17.85
N LEU A 537 42.59 -13.39 16.79
CA LEU A 537 43.09 -13.24 15.43
C LEU A 537 42.11 -12.39 14.62
N GLY A 538 42.61 -11.43 13.84
CA GLY A 538 41.82 -10.64 12.91
C GLY A 538 42.13 -11.01 11.46
N LEU A 539 41.11 -11.23 10.65
CA LEU A 539 41.21 -11.39 9.20
C LEU A 539 40.91 -10.08 8.49
N ALA A 540 41.80 -9.68 7.59
CA ALA A 540 41.68 -8.40 6.91
C ALA A 540 40.47 -8.34 5.96
N SER A 541 39.76 -7.21 5.97
CA SER A 541 38.74 -6.88 4.97
C SER A 541 39.37 -6.34 3.68
N ASP A 542 38.58 -6.38 2.60
CA ASP A 542 38.95 -5.79 1.30
C ASP A 542 38.46 -4.34 1.16
N GLY A 543 37.80 -3.80 2.19
CA GLY A 543 37.30 -2.43 2.22
C GLY A 543 36.17 -2.25 3.23
N VAL A 544 35.17 -1.45 2.87
CA VAL A 544 34.01 -1.13 3.71
C VAL A 544 33.06 -2.34 3.89
N HIS A 545 33.12 -3.32 2.98
CA HIS A 545 32.17 -4.44 2.87
C HIS A 545 30.75 -3.96 2.54
N SER A 546 29.72 -4.36 3.27
CA SER A 546 28.32 -3.98 3.01
C SER A 546 27.67 -3.11 4.10
N ASN A 547 28.45 -2.65 5.09
CA ASN A 547 27.93 -1.94 6.27
C ASN A 547 28.40 -0.47 6.36
N GLY A 548 27.58 0.39 6.96
CA GLY A 548 27.92 1.81 7.18
C GLY A 548 27.82 2.70 5.93
N PHE A 549 27.24 2.20 4.82
CA PHE A 549 27.16 2.94 3.56
C PHE A 549 26.31 4.21 3.62
N SER A 550 25.35 4.30 4.55
CA SER A 550 24.61 5.53 4.79
C SER A 550 25.52 6.68 5.25
N LEU A 551 26.55 6.38 6.07
CA LEU A 551 27.54 7.38 6.49
C LEU A 551 28.55 7.64 5.37
N VAL A 552 29.01 6.60 4.66
CA VAL A 552 29.90 6.74 3.50
C VAL A 552 29.33 7.74 2.50
N ARG A 553 28.06 7.57 2.12
CA ARG A 553 27.37 8.44 1.16
C ARG A 553 27.33 9.90 1.63
N LYS A 554 27.02 10.14 2.91
CA LYS A 554 27.02 11.49 3.49
C LYS A 554 28.41 12.12 3.48
N VAL A 555 29.48 11.35 3.73
CA VAL A 555 30.85 11.87 3.67
C VAL A 555 31.23 12.23 2.24
N VAL A 556 30.94 11.36 1.26
CA VAL A 556 31.20 11.62 -0.17
C VAL A 556 30.46 12.88 -0.64
N GLU A 557 29.17 13.00 -0.30
CA GLU A 557 28.34 14.17 -0.61
C GLU A 557 28.89 15.45 0.04
N ARG A 558 29.25 15.41 1.32
CA ARG A 558 29.81 16.56 2.05
C ARG A 558 31.13 17.04 1.46
N GLN A 559 31.92 16.13 0.88
CA GLN A 559 33.17 16.46 0.19
C GLN A 559 32.95 16.92 -1.25
N GLY A 560 31.71 16.96 -1.73
CA GLY A 560 31.36 17.40 -3.08
C GLY A 560 31.86 16.48 -4.19
N LEU A 561 32.10 15.20 -3.88
CA LEU A 561 32.60 14.22 -4.83
C LEU A 561 31.46 13.50 -5.56
N SER A 562 31.61 13.31 -6.86
CA SER A 562 30.82 12.37 -7.65
C SER A 562 31.41 10.96 -7.56
N TYR A 563 30.57 9.93 -7.71
CA TYR A 563 31.05 8.54 -7.76
C TYR A 563 31.94 8.25 -8.98
N HIS A 564 31.87 9.07 -10.02
CA HIS A 564 32.73 8.96 -11.21
C HIS A 564 34.05 9.72 -11.09
N ASP A 565 34.26 10.51 -10.03
CA ASP A 565 35.53 11.18 -9.79
C ASP A 565 36.62 10.17 -9.38
N LYS A 566 37.89 10.54 -9.59
CA LYS A 566 39.02 9.75 -9.09
C LYS A 566 38.96 9.62 -7.58
N ALA A 567 39.11 8.41 -7.06
CA ALA A 567 39.10 8.18 -5.62
C ALA A 567 40.33 8.84 -4.96
N PRO A 568 40.14 9.77 -3.99
CA PRO A 568 41.26 10.43 -3.30
C PRO A 568 42.22 9.45 -2.60
N TRP A 569 41.71 8.29 -2.17
CA TRP A 569 42.48 7.23 -1.52
C TRP A 569 43.05 6.17 -2.48
N ALA A 570 42.63 6.18 -3.74
CA ALA A 570 43.04 5.19 -4.74
C ALA A 570 43.03 5.82 -6.16
N PRO A 571 44.11 6.52 -6.55
CA PRO A 571 44.13 7.36 -7.76
C PRO A 571 43.87 6.63 -9.10
N ASN A 572 44.01 5.30 -9.11
CA ASN A 572 43.83 4.44 -10.29
C ASN A 572 42.39 3.94 -10.49
N THR A 573 41.45 4.38 -9.66
CA THR A 573 40.03 3.99 -9.75
C THR A 573 39.13 5.18 -9.42
N THR A 574 37.81 5.02 -9.62
CA THR A 574 36.83 6.03 -9.23
C THR A 574 36.32 5.80 -7.80
N VAL A 575 35.72 6.83 -7.20
CA VAL A 575 35.07 6.76 -5.89
C VAL A 575 34.08 5.59 -5.84
N GLY A 576 33.16 5.52 -6.81
CA GLY A 576 32.13 4.49 -6.89
C GLY A 576 32.72 3.10 -7.11
N ALA A 577 33.66 2.93 -8.04
CA ALA A 577 34.28 1.64 -8.32
C ALA A 577 35.06 1.10 -7.11
N SER A 578 35.74 1.97 -6.36
CA SER A 578 36.41 1.56 -5.10
C SER A 578 35.43 1.23 -3.98
N LEU A 579 34.31 1.95 -3.88
CA LEU A 579 33.28 1.66 -2.87
C LEU A 579 32.49 0.39 -3.19
N LEU A 580 32.43 0.00 -4.46
CA LEU A 580 31.80 -1.24 -4.93
C LEU A 580 32.73 -2.46 -4.89
N THR A 581 33.91 -2.37 -4.27
CA THR A 581 34.72 -3.56 -3.94
C THR A 581 33.85 -4.55 -3.15
N PRO A 582 33.71 -5.81 -3.61
CA PRO A 582 32.83 -6.78 -2.98
C PRO A 582 33.31 -7.16 -1.58
N THR A 583 32.38 -7.58 -0.75
CA THR A 583 32.64 -8.15 0.57
C THR A 583 33.41 -9.46 0.42
N ARG A 584 34.43 -9.62 1.26
CA ARG A 584 35.29 -10.81 1.26
C ARG A 584 34.53 -12.01 1.82
N ILE A 585 34.63 -13.16 1.16
CA ILE A 585 34.03 -14.42 1.60
C ILE A 585 35.10 -15.24 2.32
N TYR A 586 34.89 -15.52 3.61
CA TYR A 586 35.89 -16.20 4.46
C TYR A 586 35.67 -17.71 4.59
N VAL A 587 34.67 -18.26 3.91
CA VAL A 587 34.15 -19.62 4.13
C VAL A 587 35.23 -20.70 4.00
N LYS A 588 35.88 -20.82 2.84
CA LYS A 588 36.84 -21.90 2.58
C LYS A 588 38.06 -21.87 3.53
N PRO A 589 38.70 -20.71 3.76
CA PRO A 589 39.78 -20.61 4.75
C PRO A 589 39.35 -20.98 6.16
N LEU A 590 38.19 -20.50 6.62
CA LEU A 590 37.70 -20.77 7.97
C LEU A 590 37.33 -22.24 8.15
N LEU A 591 36.69 -22.87 7.17
CA LEU A 591 36.36 -24.30 7.24
C LEU A 591 37.60 -25.19 7.39
N LYS A 592 38.74 -24.84 6.76
CA LYS A 592 40.01 -25.58 6.98
C LYS A 592 40.49 -25.51 8.43
N ALA A 593 40.27 -24.39 9.12
CA ALA A 593 40.64 -24.24 10.52
C ALA A 593 39.61 -24.91 11.46
N VAL A 594 38.33 -24.88 11.11
CA VAL A 594 37.25 -25.59 11.81
C VAL A 594 37.45 -27.11 11.71
N GLU A 595 37.84 -27.63 10.55
CA GLU A 595 38.08 -29.07 10.35
C GLU A 595 39.18 -29.62 11.26
N LYS A 596 40.13 -28.77 11.65
CA LYS A 596 41.24 -29.07 12.57
C LYS A 596 40.93 -28.77 14.05
N ASP A 597 39.70 -28.35 14.37
CA ASP A 597 39.26 -27.97 15.73
C ASP A 597 40.14 -26.88 16.38
N LEU A 598 40.63 -25.92 15.59
CA LEU A 598 41.54 -24.87 16.07
C LEU A 598 40.84 -23.67 16.70
N LEU A 599 39.55 -23.48 16.38
CA LEU A 599 38.80 -22.25 16.69
C LEU A 599 37.84 -22.46 17.85
N LYS A 600 37.77 -21.49 18.77
CA LYS A 600 36.80 -21.48 19.89
C LYS A 600 35.61 -20.56 19.63
N GLY A 601 35.76 -19.55 18.79
CA GLY A 601 34.68 -18.65 18.41
C GLY A 601 35.07 -17.72 17.28
N MET A 602 34.07 -17.18 16.60
CA MET A 602 34.25 -16.25 15.49
C MET A 602 33.19 -15.15 15.55
N ALA A 603 33.56 -13.95 15.12
CA ALA A 603 32.69 -12.80 14.98
C ALA A 603 32.89 -12.18 13.60
N HIS A 604 31.85 -12.22 12.77
CA HIS A 604 31.79 -11.51 11.50
C HIS A 604 31.56 -10.02 11.79
N ILE A 605 32.47 -9.16 11.32
CA ILE A 605 32.46 -7.74 11.69
C ILE A 605 31.61 -6.96 10.68
N THR A 606 30.34 -6.77 11.04
CA THR A 606 29.30 -6.13 10.22
C THR A 606 28.81 -4.81 10.85
N GLY A 607 27.51 -4.54 10.82
CA GLY A 607 26.91 -3.38 11.49
C GLY A 607 27.20 -3.42 13.00
N GLY A 608 27.55 -2.26 13.58
CA GLY A 608 28.00 -2.18 14.97
C GLY A 608 29.50 -2.47 15.17
N GLY A 609 30.21 -2.84 14.09
CA GLY A 609 31.67 -2.88 14.03
C GLY A 609 32.30 -3.80 15.09
N LEU A 610 33.46 -3.43 15.61
CA LEU A 610 34.18 -4.24 16.61
C LEU A 610 33.44 -4.29 17.96
N TYR A 611 32.83 -3.18 18.36
CA TYR A 611 32.16 -3.07 19.66
C TYR A 611 30.94 -3.96 19.79
N ASP A 612 30.11 -4.08 18.74
CA ASP A 612 28.84 -4.81 18.87
C ASP A 612 28.96 -6.27 18.41
N ASN A 613 29.97 -6.63 17.60
CA ASN A 613 30.10 -7.98 17.04
C ASN A 613 31.01 -8.90 17.86
N ILE A 614 32.14 -8.41 18.37
CA ILE A 614 33.05 -9.23 19.19
C ILE A 614 32.37 -9.76 20.47
N PRO A 615 31.57 -8.98 21.24
CA PRO A 615 30.94 -9.49 22.45
C PRO A 615 29.98 -10.66 22.20
N ARG A 616 29.36 -10.73 21.01
CA ARG A 616 28.35 -11.76 20.69
C ARG A 616 28.91 -13.17 20.73
N MET A 617 30.22 -13.34 20.56
CA MET A 617 30.88 -14.64 20.64
C MET A 617 31.47 -14.98 22.02
N LEU A 618 31.42 -14.08 23.01
CA LEU A 618 32.10 -14.25 24.29
C LEU A 618 31.16 -14.74 25.40
N PRO A 619 31.67 -15.53 26.38
CA PRO A 619 30.92 -15.79 27.61
C PRO A 619 30.79 -14.51 28.45
N LYS A 620 29.76 -14.47 29.32
CA LYS A 620 29.51 -13.33 30.23
C LYS A 620 30.63 -13.05 31.23
N THR A 621 31.61 -13.94 31.37
CA THR A 621 32.75 -13.82 32.29
C THR A 621 33.99 -13.22 31.65
N LEU A 622 34.05 -13.12 30.32
CA LEU A 622 35.22 -12.64 29.59
C LEU A 622 34.90 -11.41 28.74
N ALA A 623 35.93 -10.63 28.47
CA ALA A 623 35.93 -9.46 27.59
C ALA A 623 37.13 -9.55 26.63
N ALA A 624 37.07 -8.81 25.53
CA ALA A 624 38.13 -8.76 24.52
C ALA A 624 38.97 -7.48 24.65
N GLU A 625 40.28 -7.61 24.81
CA GLU A 625 41.24 -6.51 24.69
C GLU A 625 41.84 -6.55 23.29
N VAL A 626 41.65 -5.50 22.50
CA VAL A 626 42.08 -5.42 21.10
C VAL A 626 43.01 -4.23 20.91
N ASP A 627 44.22 -4.47 20.41
CA ASP A 627 45.18 -3.43 20.04
C ASP A 627 44.94 -3.01 18.58
N VAL A 628 44.41 -1.81 18.40
CA VAL A 628 44.04 -1.34 17.06
C VAL A 628 45.22 -0.98 16.15
N SER A 629 46.43 -0.92 16.72
CA SER A 629 47.66 -0.72 15.96
C SER A 629 48.19 -2.00 15.30
N ALA A 630 47.59 -3.16 15.64
CA ALA A 630 48.07 -4.47 15.20
C ALA A 630 47.77 -4.82 13.73
N TRP A 631 46.94 -4.02 13.03
CA TRP A 631 46.64 -4.21 11.62
C TRP A 631 46.61 -2.88 10.86
N SER A 632 46.64 -2.98 9.53
CA SER A 632 46.54 -1.80 8.66
C SER A 632 45.10 -1.53 8.27
N VAL A 633 44.61 -0.32 8.57
CA VAL A 633 43.31 0.15 8.10
C VAL A 633 43.36 0.43 6.58
N PRO A 634 42.39 -0.07 5.79
CA PRO A 634 42.30 0.22 4.36
C PRO A 634 42.27 1.72 4.05
N PRO A 635 42.93 2.19 2.97
CA PRO A 635 42.98 3.61 2.61
C PRO A 635 41.61 4.28 2.50
N VAL A 636 40.61 3.56 1.97
CA VAL A 636 39.22 4.06 1.87
C VAL A 636 38.62 4.38 3.25
N LEU A 637 38.85 3.54 4.25
CA LEU A 637 38.33 3.73 5.61
C LEU A 637 39.08 4.84 6.35
N LYS A 638 40.40 4.95 6.15
CA LYS A 638 41.19 6.08 6.68
C LYS A 638 40.67 7.40 6.13
N TRP A 639 40.52 7.50 4.82
CA TRP A 639 39.99 8.69 4.17
C TRP A 639 38.58 9.02 4.66
N LEU A 640 37.69 8.02 4.78
CA LEU A 640 36.32 8.23 5.29
C LEU A 640 36.31 8.78 6.72
N LYS A 641 37.21 8.29 7.59
CA LYS A 641 37.36 8.80 8.95
C LYS A 641 37.81 10.26 8.95
N GLU A 642 38.87 10.58 8.21
CA GLU A 642 39.43 11.93 8.12
C GLU A 642 38.44 12.91 7.49
N ALA A 643 37.93 12.59 6.30
CA ALA A 643 37.01 13.44 5.54
C ALA A 643 35.64 13.60 6.22
N GLY A 644 35.22 12.61 6.99
CA GLY A 644 33.99 12.67 7.80
C GLY A 644 34.17 13.35 9.16
N ASN A 645 35.41 13.58 9.59
CA ASN A 645 35.76 13.94 10.96
C ASN A 645 35.10 12.99 11.98
N VAL A 646 35.25 11.68 11.76
CA VAL A 646 34.61 10.63 12.56
C VAL A 646 35.49 10.29 13.77
N GLU A 647 34.94 10.42 14.97
CA GLU A 647 35.58 10.02 16.23
C GLU A 647 35.97 8.54 16.21
N SER A 648 37.10 8.17 16.80
CA SER A 648 37.63 6.79 16.72
C SER A 648 36.69 5.74 17.31
N ARG A 649 35.87 6.11 18.32
CA ARG A 649 34.84 5.24 18.86
C ARG A 649 33.72 4.96 17.86
N GLU A 650 33.25 6.00 17.16
CA GLU A 650 32.22 5.85 16.12
C GLU A 650 32.79 5.09 14.92
N PHE A 651 34.04 5.37 14.53
CA PHE A 651 34.75 4.63 13.47
C PHE A 651 34.74 3.11 13.69
N ALA A 652 35.04 2.67 14.92
CA ALA A 652 35.03 1.26 15.32
C ALA A 652 33.62 0.65 15.50
N ARG A 653 32.59 1.48 15.62
CA ARG A 653 31.19 1.04 15.75
C ARG A 653 30.46 1.04 14.41
N THR A 654 30.78 1.94 13.49
CA THR A 654 30.12 2.01 12.19
C THR A 654 30.73 1.04 11.19
N TRP A 655 32.06 0.92 11.17
CA TRP A 655 32.79 0.18 10.14
C TRP A 655 33.66 -0.92 10.72
N ASN A 656 34.10 -1.81 9.84
CA ASN A 656 34.94 -2.95 10.18
C ASN A 656 36.41 -2.58 10.49
N THR A 657 36.80 -1.32 10.24
CA THR A 657 38.14 -0.76 10.49
C THR A 657 39.31 -1.52 9.84
N GLY A 658 39.04 -2.39 8.86
CA GLY A 658 40.04 -3.22 8.19
C GLY A 658 40.01 -4.70 8.57
N LEU A 659 39.13 -5.13 9.47
CA LEU A 659 38.97 -6.53 9.86
C LEU A 659 37.57 -7.00 9.51
N GLY A 660 37.41 -8.01 8.63
CA GLY A 660 36.08 -8.56 8.35
C GLY A 660 35.69 -9.72 9.26
N MET A 661 36.65 -10.37 9.92
CA MET A 661 36.40 -11.48 10.85
C MET A 661 37.35 -11.37 12.04
N VAL A 662 36.86 -11.66 13.24
CA VAL A 662 37.68 -11.82 14.45
C VAL A 662 37.45 -13.22 15.01
N ILE A 663 38.53 -13.88 15.43
CA ILE A 663 38.52 -15.30 15.82
C ILE A 663 39.15 -15.44 17.20
N VAL A 664 38.53 -16.21 18.08
CA VAL A 664 39.09 -16.65 19.36
C VAL A 664 39.73 -18.02 19.18
N VAL A 665 40.99 -18.15 19.59
CA VAL A 665 41.75 -19.41 19.59
C VAL A 665 42.47 -19.59 20.92
N SER A 666 42.80 -20.83 21.27
CA SER A 666 43.68 -21.05 22.43
C SER A 666 45.06 -20.47 22.18
N LYS A 667 45.78 -20.15 23.26
CA LYS A 667 47.15 -19.65 23.17
C LYS A 667 48.08 -20.62 22.44
N GLU A 668 47.89 -21.92 22.64
CA GLU A 668 48.68 -23.00 22.02
C GLU A 668 48.36 -23.13 20.53
N ASN A 669 47.09 -22.95 20.16
CA ASN A 669 46.63 -23.10 18.77
C ASN A 669 46.82 -21.83 17.94
N ALA A 670 47.15 -20.68 18.54
CA ALA A 670 47.23 -19.40 17.85
C ALA A 670 48.17 -19.40 16.64
N ALA A 671 49.36 -20.01 16.78
CA ALA A 671 50.34 -20.06 15.69
C ALA A 671 49.90 -20.98 14.54
N GLU A 672 49.33 -22.14 14.85
CA GLU A 672 48.84 -23.10 13.84
C GLU A 672 47.58 -22.56 13.14
N ALA A 673 46.63 -21.99 13.88
CA ALA A 673 45.43 -21.37 13.31
C ALA A 673 45.80 -20.24 12.35
N LYS A 674 46.70 -19.36 12.77
CA LYS A 674 47.24 -18.30 11.91
C LYS A 674 47.86 -18.88 10.63
N LYS A 675 48.74 -19.87 10.76
CA LYS A 675 49.41 -20.50 9.63
C LYS A 675 48.42 -21.14 8.65
N VAL A 676 47.43 -21.89 9.13
CA VAL A 676 46.41 -22.55 8.29
C VAL A 676 45.61 -21.52 7.49
N LEU A 677 45.26 -20.39 8.13
CA LEU A 677 44.51 -19.31 7.48
C LEU A 677 45.37 -18.57 6.45
N GLU A 678 46.65 -18.30 6.76
CA GLU A 678 47.60 -17.69 5.82
C GLU A 678 47.91 -18.59 4.61
N GLU A 679 48.09 -19.89 4.82
CA GLU A 679 48.25 -20.89 3.76
C GLU A 679 46.98 -21.02 2.89
N ALA A 680 45.81 -20.68 3.44
CA ALA A 680 44.55 -20.59 2.72
C ALA A 680 44.35 -19.25 1.99
N GLY A 681 45.30 -18.32 2.10
CA GLY A 681 45.31 -17.03 1.37
C GLY A 681 44.78 -15.84 2.18
N GLU A 682 44.58 -15.98 3.49
CA GLU A 682 44.13 -14.88 4.35
C GLU A 682 45.28 -14.02 4.86
N ARG A 683 44.99 -12.75 5.12
CA ARG A 683 45.89 -11.84 5.85
C ARG A 683 45.48 -11.82 7.32
N VAL A 684 46.32 -12.39 8.18
CA VAL A 684 45.98 -12.66 9.59
C VAL A 684 46.86 -11.87 10.53
N SER A 685 46.25 -11.12 11.44
CA SER A 685 46.95 -10.39 12.51
C SER A 685 46.58 -10.94 13.87
N VAL A 686 47.54 -11.04 14.80
CA VAL A 686 47.23 -11.23 16.21
C VAL A 686 46.86 -9.87 16.75
N ILE A 687 45.59 -9.68 17.12
CA ILE A 687 45.05 -8.35 17.43
C ILE A 687 44.81 -8.14 18.92
N GLY A 688 44.91 -9.17 19.74
CA GLY A 688 44.56 -9.06 21.14
C GLY A 688 44.35 -10.40 21.84
N ARG A 689 43.62 -10.35 22.95
CA ARG A 689 43.37 -11.49 23.81
C ARG A 689 42.07 -11.34 24.62
N LEU A 690 41.59 -12.44 25.16
CA LEU A 690 40.53 -12.44 26.16
C LEU A 690 41.10 -12.17 27.55
N PHE A 691 40.33 -11.45 28.37
CA PHE A 691 40.64 -11.17 29.77
C PHE A 691 39.36 -11.25 30.62
N THR A 692 39.52 -11.32 31.95
CA THR A 692 38.38 -11.32 32.87
C THR A 692 37.54 -10.06 32.73
N ARG A 693 36.23 -10.21 32.52
CA ARG A 693 35.33 -9.10 32.23
C ARG A 693 35.17 -8.14 33.40
N GLY A 694 35.31 -6.84 33.10
CA GLY A 694 34.95 -5.72 33.98
C GLY A 694 33.62 -5.09 33.55
N GLU A 695 33.58 -3.76 33.46
CA GLU A 695 32.39 -3.03 32.97
C GLU A 695 32.23 -3.15 31.44
N ASP A 696 33.34 -3.05 30.70
CA ASP A 696 33.35 -3.10 29.23
C ASP A 696 33.47 -4.53 28.68
N GLU A 697 32.73 -4.81 27.60
CA GLU A 697 32.79 -6.10 26.88
C GLU A 697 33.95 -6.18 25.89
N VAL A 698 34.34 -5.02 25.34
CA VAL A 698 35.45 -4.86 24.40
C VAL A 698 36.21 -3.60 24.77
N VAL A 699 37.52 -3.74 24.95
CA VAL A 699 38.44 -2.63 25.23
C VAL A 699 39.38 -2.48 24.03
N LEU A 700 39.21 -1.41 23.27
CA LEU A 700 40.11 -1.05 22.19
C LEU A 700 41.27 -0.21 22.74
N LYS A 701 42.51 -0.65 22.52
CA LYS A 701 43.76 0.04 22.91
C LYS A 701 44.35 0.77 21.71
N ASN A 702 45.12 1.82 22.00
CA ASN A 702 45.89 2.60 21.02
C ASN A 702 45.04 3.26 19.91
N LEU A 703 43.86 3.78 20.27
CA LEU A 703 42.92 4.41 19.32
C LEU A 703 43.53 5.61 18.56
N GLU A 704 44.57 6.22 19.10
CA GLU A 704 45.37 7.25 18.45
C GLU A 704 46.10 6.77 17.19
N ALA A 705 46.28 5.45 17.00
CA ALA A 705 46.83 4.88 15.79
C ALA A 705 45.95 5.09 14.54
N TRP A 706 44.69 5.51 14.74
CA TRP A 706 43.77 5.85 13.66
C TRP A 706 43.65 7.36 13.40
N ASN A 707 44.33 8.20 14.17
CA ASN A 707 44.26 9.66 14.05
C ASN A 707 45.23 10.23 13.02
#